data_AF-A0AA37RTZ1-F1
#
_entry.id   AF-A0AA37RTZ1-F1
#
_cell.length_a   1.000
_cell.length_b   1.000
_cell.length_c   1.000
_cell.angle_alpha   90.00
_cell.angle_beta   90.00
_cell.angle_gamma   90.00
#
_symmetry.space_group_name_H-M   'P 1'
#
loop_
_entity.id
_entity.type
_entity.pdbx_description
1 polymer ?
#
loop_
_entity_poly.entity_id
_entity_poly.type
_entity_poly.pdbx_seq_one_letter_code
_entity_poly.pdbx_strand_id
1 'polypeptide(L)'
;MRKALSAASLMMLMGLAQANEGQWQPYQMPQIADKLKQSGISIAAEDLADLTQYPMNAVVGLGYCTASFVSPKGLVVTNHHCAYRAIQYNSRKQHNYMRDGFLANTMGAEVHAGPSERLYVTESVTDVSDKVRSNLPEDPLLRYRALEDNRKALIAECEADENYRCSVPSFHSGLEYYLIKQLIIRDVRLVYAPPKSVGAFGGDIDNYEYPRHAGDFTFLRAYVGKDGKPAAYSEDNVPYVPKSYLKVNAKGVSAGDGVLVAGYPGATQRYRRASELKFSKEWLYPTQAARYQRQLDTIAEMSKDNEEVAIKYAGSVASMANRMKKLNGLMDGFRATDIVGIKQQQQAEFAKWAQKDHADVLVEVEKLEQLLAQKRDRQQTDHYFENAQSSALLKTAMNLYRWALEKQKPDAERELGFQQRDQKMFTARLKRLDTSFDAKVDKALWQMDIEAYLAQDHRVPEFDALLEENTEVPLGERLEALYALSSLRDQQARLDWMNKDVAEFESSADPFIRAAVSLYPVIEKQERLEKTLWGELSKARPAYMKAIIAFNKEQGKPVYPDANRTLRISYGTVDGYRSADALYKQPFTKLEGIVAKHKGQEPFNAPSRLLEVIAKGDMGEHKVEQVYPNRQSWMCRFISCNDAQPSFNSVPVNFLSSVDTTGGNSGSPILNGKGELVGLNFDSTYEAITKDWFFNEEITRAIHVDIRYILWMMDKVDNAHNLLDELELVK
;
A
#
# COMPACT_ATOMS: atom_id res chain seq x y z
N MET A 1 -26.89 44.01 53.38
CA MET A 1 -26.05 44.15 52.17
C MET A 1 -24.84 43.23 52.27
N ARG A 2 -24.84 42.09 51.56
CA ARG A 2 -23.68 41.34 51.06
C ARG A 2 -24.14 39.97 50.55
N LYS A 3 -23.42 39.50 49.52
CA LYS A 3 -23.43 38.19 48.85
C LYS A 3 -24.42 38.01 47.69
N ALA A 4 -23.94 38.37 46.49
CA ALA A 4 -24.30 37.72 45.23
C ALA A 4 -23.06 37.74 44.33
N LEU A 5 -22.39 36.60 44.21
CA LEU A 5 -21.30 36.37 43.25
C LEU A 5 -21.25 34.86 42.98
N SER A 6 -21.21 34.52 41.69
CA SER A 6 -20.88 33.22 41.07
C SER A 6 -22.04 32.54 40.33
N ALA A 7 -22.26 32.94 39.07
CA ALA A 7 -22.79 32.10 38.00
C ALA A 7 -22.60 32.82 36.65
N ALA A 8 -21.36 32.91 36.17
CA ALA A 8 -21.09 33.21 34.77
C ALA A 8 -20.46 31.96 34.17
N SER A 9 -21.31 31.17 33.51
CA SER A 9 -20.97 29.94 32.82
C SER A 9 -19.87 30.18 31.77
N LEU A 10 -18.70 29.60 31.99
CA LEU A 10 -17.68 29.40 30.97
C LEU A 10 -18.22 28.36 29.98
N MET A 11 -19.00 28.78 28.97
CA MET A 11 -19.19 27.97 27.77
C MET A 11 -17.88 27.98 26.98
N MET A 12 -16.98 27.05 27.33
CA MET A 12 -15.98 26.60 26.35
C MET A 12 -16.76 25.96 25.20
N LEU A 13 -16.82 26.66 24.07
CA LEU A 13 -17.06 26.06 22.77
C LEU A 13 -15.93 25.05 22.51
N MET A 14 -16.09 23.83 23.03
CA MET A 14 -15.42 22.67 22.47
C MET A 14 -15.97 22.56 21.05
N GLY A 15 -15.18 23.00 20.06
CA GLY A 15 -15.48 22.72 18.67
C GLY A 15 -15.70 21.22 18.55
N LEU A 16 -16.85 20.83 18.01
CA LEU A 16 -17.13 19.44 17.66
C LEU A 16 -15.99 18.98 16.76
N ALA A 17 -15.07 18.18 17.30
CA ALA A 17 -14.09 17.47 16.50
C ALA A 17 -14.87 16.62 15.50
N GLN A 18 -14.78 17.00 14.23
CA GLN A 18 -15.45 16.31 13.14
C GLN A 18 -14.55 15.14 12.72
N ALA A 19 -15.04 13.93 12.93
CA ALA A 19 -14.27 12.74 12.59
C ALA A 19 -14.14 12.57 11.07
N ASN A 20 -12.99 13.00 10.54
CA ASN A 20 -12.53 12.75 9.17
C ASN A 20 -12.04 11.30 8.97
N GLU A 21 -12.00 10.51 10.05
CA GLU A 21 -11.61 9.11 10.01
C GLU A 21 -12.55 8.27 9.13
N GLY A 22 -11.97 7.47 8.23
CA GLY A 22 -12.66 6.39 7.55
C GLY A 22 -12.23 6.18 6.11
N GLN A 23 -12.09 4.91 5.77
CA GLN A 23 -11.85 4.41 4.41
C GLN A 23 -13.10 3.67 3.94
N TRP A 24 -14.10 4.45 3.57
CA TRP A 24 -15.48 4.04 3.32
C TRP A 24 -15.62 3.28 2.01
N GLN A 25 -16.53 2.29 1.99
CA GLN A 25 -16.92 1.68 0.72
C GLN A 25 -17.85 2.62 -0.05
N PRO A 26 -17.82 2.61 -1.40
CA PRO A 26 -18.69 3.46 -2.22
C PRO A 26 -20.18 3.37 -1.86
N TYR A 27 -20.73 2.18 -1.63
CA TYR A 27 -22.15 2.04 -1.24
C TYR A 27 -22.51 2.71 0.10
N GLN A 28 -21.54 3.05 0.94
CA GLN A 28 -21.75 3.71 2.22
C GLN A 28 -21.86 5.24 2.09
N MET A 29 -21.56 5.84 0.92
CA MET A 29 -21.58 7.28 0.74
C MET A 29 -22.91 7.94 1.16
N PRO A 30 -24.10 7.39 0.81
CA PRO A 30 -25.37 7.96 1.26
C PRO A 30 -25.53 7.98 2.79
N GLN A 31 -24.89 7.05 3.52
CA GLN A 31 -24.95 6.99 4.99
C GLN A 31 -24.15 8.12 5.65
N ILE A 32 -23.26 8.78 4.91
CA ILE A 32 -22.40 9.87 5.40
C ILE A 32 -22.59 11.17 4.61
N ALA A 33 -23.69 11.31 3.85
CA ALA A 33 -23.97 12.46 3.00
C ALA A 33 -23.88 13.80 3.77
N ASP A 34 -24.40 13.84 5.00
CA ASP A 34 -24.33 15.03 5.85
C ASP A 34 -22.89 15.43 6.17
N LYS A 35 -22.00 14.45 6.40
CA LYS A 35 -20.59 14.68 6.70
C LYS A 35 -19.82 15.17 5.47
N LEU A 36 -20.11 14.60 4.30
CA LEU A 36 -19.57 15.07 3.02
C LEU A 36 -19.93 16.54 2.81
N LYS A 37 -21.22 16.89 2.97
CA LYS A 37 -21.71 18.26 2.83
C LYS A 37 -21.08 19.22 3.85
N GLN A 38 -20.97 18.80 5.11
CA GLN A 38 -20.30 19.59 6.17
C GLN A 38 -18.82 19.83 5.87
N SER A 39 -18.17 18.88 5.20
CA SER A 39 -16.77 19.00 4.76
C SER A 39 -16.61 19.81 3.47
N GLY A 40 -17.69 20.39 2.93
CA GLY A 40 -17.64 21.20 1.70
C GLY A 40 -17.71 20.40 0.40
N ILE A 41 -18.10 19.12 0.46
CA ILE A 41 -18.31 18.28 -0.73
C ILE A 41 -19.74 18.46 -1.24
N SER A 42 -19.85 18.93 -2.48
CA SER A 42 -21.11 19.23 -3.17
C SER A 42 -21.57 18.14 -4.13
N ILE A 43 -20.72 17.13 -4.38
CA ILE A 43 -21.09 15.92 -5.15
C ILE A 43 -22.19 15.17 -4.40
N ALA A 44 -23.20 14.68 -5.12
CA ALA A 44 -24.23 13.84 -4.52
C ALA A 44 -23.60 12.54 -4.00
N ALA A 45 -24.04 12.09 -2.82
CA ALA A 45 -23.51 10.88 -2.20
C ALA A 45 -23.87 9.63 -3.01
N GLU A 46 -24.99 9.67 -3.73
CA GLU A 46 -25.47 8.65 -4.65
C GLU A 46 -24.52 8.48 -5.85
N ASP A 47 -24.02 9.60 -6.40
CA ASP A 47 -23.05 9.57 -7.51
C ASP A 47 -21.71 8.96 -7.08
N LEU A 48 -21.31 9.19 -5.83
CA LEU A 48 -20.11 8.56 -5.25
C LEU A 48 -20.31 7.08 -4.92
N ALA A 49 -21.56 6.62 -4.81
CA ALA A 49 -21.88 5.20 -4.58
C ALA A 49 -21.96 4.40 -5.89
N ASP A 50 -22.31 5.06 -7.00
CA ASP A 50 -22.38 4.44 -8.32
C ASP A 50 -21.01 4.45 -9.02
N LEU A 51 -20.38 3.27 -9.09
CA LEU A 51 -19.07 3.09 -9.72
C LEU A 51 -19.06 3.35 -11.24
N THR A 52 -20.24 3.50 -11.85
CA THR A 52 -20.37 3.83 -13.27
C THR A 52 -20.48 5.32 -13.53
N GLN A 53 -20.63 6.15 -12.49
CA GLN A 53 -20.75 7.60 -12.58
C GLN A 53 -19.43 8.32 -12.35
N TYR A 54 -19.39 9.58 -12.82
CA TYR A 54 -18.34 10.51 -12.46
C TYR A 54 -18.43 10.88 -10.96
N PRO A 55 -17.31 10.96 -10.21
CA PRO A 55 -15.92 10.75 -10.67
C PRO A 55 -15.42 9.31 -10.54
N MET A 56 -16.22 8.39 -9.99
CA MET A 56 -15.78 7.05 -9.58
C MET A 56 -15.29 6.18 -10.73
N ASN A 57 -15.95 6.24 -11.89
CA ASN A 57 -15.58 5.46 -13.08
C ASN A 57 -14.29 5.96 -13.78
N ALA A 58 -13.71 7.08 -13.34
CA ALA A 58 -12.41 7.58 -13.79
C ALA A 58 -11.24 7.06 -12.94
N VAL A 59 -11.51 6.52 -11.74
CA VAL A 59 -10.49 6.03 -10.80
C VAL A 59 -10.14 4.58 -11.09
N VAL A 60 -8.86 4.29 -11.30
CA VAL A 60 -8.37 2.98 -11.73
C VAL A 60 -7.24 2.47 -10.84
N GLY A 61 -7.08 1.16 -10.76
CA GLY A 61 -6.00 0.53 -10.00
C GLY A 61 -4.82 0.13 -10.90
N LEU A 62 -3.60 0.17 -10.35
CA LEU A 62 -2.41 -0.48 -10.92
C LEU A 62 -2.15 -1.86 -10.27
N GLY A 63 -3.04 -2.29 -9.36
CA GLY A 63 -2.91 -3.51 -8.56
C GLY A 63 -2.05 -3.36 -7.28
N TYR A 64 -1.29 -2.28 -7.19
CA TYR A 64 -0.47 -1.91 -6.02
C TYR A 64 -0.51 -0.41 -5.68
N CYS A 65 -0.93 0.42 -6.63
CA CYS A 65 -1.19 1.84 -6.52
C CYS A 65 -2.57 2.16 -7.10
N THR A 66 -3.00 3.40 -6.93
CA THR A 66 -4.13 4.02 -7.62
C THR A 66 -3.63 4.89 -8.77
N ALA A 67 -4.50 5.13 -9.74
CA ALA A 67 -4.33 6.10 -10.82
C ALA A 67 -5.71 6.63 -11.25
N SER A 68 -5.75 7.59 -12.18
CA SER A 68 -7.03 8.09 -12.71
C SER A 68 -6.92 8.54 -14.17
N PHE A 69 -7.99 8.33 -14.93
CA PHE A 69 -8.13 8.90 -16.27
C PHE A 69 -8.32 10.42 -16.19
N VAL A 70 -7.63 11.16 -17.05
CA VAL A 70 -7.64 12.64 -17.09
C VAL A 70 -7.84 13.22 -18.50
N SER A 71 -8.19 12.36 -19.46
CA SER A 71 -8.54 12.77 -20.83
C SER A 71 -9.53 11.78 -21.48
N PRO A 72 -10.22 12.20 -22.56
CA PRO A 72 -11.06 11.30 -23.35
C PRO A 72 -10.26 10.28 -24.20
N LYS A 73 -8.93 10.37 -24.25
CA LYS A 73 -8.06 9.45 -25.02
C LYS A 73 -7.20 8.59 -24.11
N GLY A 74 -7.70 8.25 -22.93
CA GLY A 74 -7.10 7.24 -22.07
C GLY A 74 -5.80 7.66 -21.40
N LEU A 75 -5.47 8.96 -21.39
CA LEU A 75 -4.39 9.52 -20.56
C LEU A 75 -4.72 9.28 -19.09
N VAL A 76 -3.74 8.75 -18.36
CA VAL A 76 -3.83 8.35 -16.95
C VAL A 76 -2.76 9.08 -16.17
N VAL A 77 -3.10 9.60 -14.98
CA VAL A 77 -2.11 10.16 -14.05
C VAL A 77 -1.99 9.28 -12.80
N THR A 78 -0.77 9.11 -12.31
CA THR A 78 -0.42 8.40 -11.06
C THR A 78 0.85 9.00 -10.47
N ASN A 79 1.39 8.44 -9.39
CA ASN A 79 2.67 8.86 -8.83
C ASN A 79 3.86 8.36 -9.66
N HIS A 80 4.97 9.10 -9.60
CA HIS A 80 6.25 8.70 -10.18
C HIS A 80 6.75 7.39 -9.58
N HIS A 81 6.65 7.20 -8.26
CA HIS A 81 7.07 5.93 -7.65
C HIS A 81 6.18 4.74 -8.03
N CYS A 82 4.92 4.96 -8.40
CA CYS A 82 4.04 3.92 -8.92
C CYS A 82 4.46 3.49 -10.34
N ALA A 83 4.80 4.45 -11.20
CA ALA A 83 5.27 4.19 -12.55
C ALA A 83 6.79 3.90 -12.65
N TYR A 84 7.51 3.87 -11.52
CA TYR A 84 8.98 3.74 -11.49
C TYR A 84 9.49 2.53 -12.28
N ARG A 85 8.77 1.40 -12.23
CA ARG A 85 9.10 0.18 -13.00
C ARG A 85 9.02 0.41 -14.50
N ALA A 86 8.03 1.17 -14.96
CA ALA A 86 7.88 1.53 -16.37
C ALA A 86 9.01 2.46 -16.85
N ILE A 87 9.37 3.45 -16.03
CA ILE A 87 10.47 4.38 -16.33
C ILE A 87 11.81 3.63 -16.36
N GLN A 88 12.05 2.75 -15.38
CA GLN A 88 13.23 1.91 -15.31
C GLN A 88 13.30 0.93 -16.50
N TYR A 89 12.20 0.28 -16.85
CA TYR A 89 12.11 -0.67 -17.97
C TYR A 89 12.52 -0.04 -19.29
N ASN A 90 12.27 1.27 -19.46
CA ASN A 90 12.60 2.02 -20.67
C ASN A 90 13.91 2.81 -20.58
N SER A 91 14.62 2.79 -19.45
CA SER A 91 15.91 3.47 -19.31
C SER A 91 17.07 2.63 -19.84
N ARG A 92 17.99 3.24 -20.59
CA ARG A 92 19.20 2.64 -21.17
C ARG A 92 20.42 3.53 -20.92
N LYS A 93 21.62 3.05 -21.28
CA LYS A 93 22.85 3.86 -21.15
C LYS A 93 22.81 5.10 -22.04
N GLN A 94 22.23 4.99 -23.25
CA GLN A 94 22.14 6.09 -24.21
C GLN A 94 21.04 7.10 -23.86
N HIS A 95 19.96 6.65 -23.22
CA HIS A 95 18.84 7.49 -22.79
C HIS A 95 18.36 7.05 -21.40
N ASN A 96 18.57 7.88 -20.38
CA ASN A 96 18.26 7.51 -19.00
C ASN A 96 17.04 8.27 -18.50
N TYR A 97 15.85 7.70 -18.66
CA TYR A 97 14.60 8.35 -18.27
C TYR A 97 14.47 8.54 -16.75
N MET A 98 15.19 7.75 -15.94
CA MET A 98 15.28 8.02 -14.50
C MET A 98 16.00 9.34 -14.21
N ARG A 99 17.06 9.65 -14.97
CA ARG A 99 17.88 10.86 -14.77
C ARG A 99 17.28 12.08 -15.46
N ASP A 100 16.82 11.90 -16.69
CA ASP A 100 16.49 12.99 -17.60
C ASP A 100 14.98 13.27 -17.67
N GLY A 101 14.15 12.37 -17.11
CA GLY A 101 12.72 12.35 -17.37
C GLY A 101 12.41 11.79 -18.76
N PHE A 102 11.13 11.77 -19.11
CA PHE A 102 10.63 11.30 -20.40
C PHE A 102 9.38 12.11 -20.78
N LEU A 103 9.27 12.52 -22.04
CA LEU A 103 8.06 13.14 -22.61
C LEU A 103 7.85 12.65 -24.03
N ALA A 104 6.71 11.99 -24.27
CA ALA A 104 6.24 11.65 -25.61
C ALA A 104 5.53 12.86 -26.24
N ASN A 105 6.16 13.47 -27.25
CA ASN A 105 5.59 14.62 -27.97
C ASN A 105 4.38 14.23 -28.86
N THR A 106 4.24 12.95 -29.20
CA THR A 106 3.10 12.40 -29.93
C THR A 106 2.73 11.03 -29.34
N MET A 107 1.50 10.58 -29.58
CA MET A 107 1.04 9.25 -29.12
C MET A 107 1.89 8.11 -29.67
N GLY A 108 2.42 8.26 -30.90
CA GLY A 108 3.32 7.27 -31.50
C GLY A 108 4.70 7.19 -30.86
N ALA A 109 5.09 8.19 -30.05
CA ALA A 109 6.34 8.20 -29.30
C ALA A 109 6.20 7.60 -27.88
N GLU A 110 4.99 7.22 -27.47
CA GLU A 110 4.74 6.61 -26.16
C GLU A 110 5.32 5.19 -26.10
N VAL A 111 6.09 4.90 -25.05
CA VAL A 111 6.81 3.63 -24.93
C VAL A 111 6.08 2.67 -24.00
N HIS A 112 6.12 1.38 -24.31
CA HIS A 112 5.45 0.34 -23.51
C HIS A 112 5.93 0.34 -22.05
N ALA A 113 5.01 0.35 -21.08
CA ALA A 113 5.30 0.43 -19.66
C ALA A 113 5.84 -0.88 -19.05
N GLY A 114 5.94 -1.94 -19.86
CA GLY A 114 6.49 -3.24 -19.49
C GLY A 114 5.43 -4.33 -19.48
N PRO A 115 5.84 -5.61 -19.66
CA PRO A 115 4.94 -6.72 -19.95
C PRO A 115 3.94 -7.05 -18.84
N SER A 116 4.16 -6.55 -17.63
CA SER A 116 3.32 -6.80 -16.45
C SER A 116 2.51 -5.60 -15.99
N GLU A 117 2.69 -4.41 -16.58
CA GLU A 117 1.93 -3.23 -16.16
C GLU A 117 0.47 -3.35 -16.62
N ARG A 118 -0.47 -3.07 -15.73
CA ARG A 118 -1.91 -3.24 -15.98
C ARG A 118 -2.68 -2.08 -15.39
N LEU A 119 -3.78 -1.70 -16.04
CA LEU A 119 -4.80 -0.85 -15.44
C LEU A 119 -6.05 -1.67 -15.20
N TYR A 120 -6.59 -1.54 -13.99
CA TYR A 120 -7.79 -2.22 -13.54
C TYR A 120 -8.91 -1.19 -13.37
N VAL A 121 -9.92 -1.27 -14.24
CA VAL A 121 -11.12 -0.43 -14.14
C VAL A 121 -12.19 -1.21 -13.39
N THR A 122 -12.56 -0.76 -12.19
CA THR A 122 -13.59 -1.44 -11.39
C THR A 122 -14.96 -1.17 -12.01
N GLU A 123 -15.61 -2.21 -12.53
CA GLU A 123 -16.93 -2.08 -13.17
C GLU A 123 -18.08 -2.42 -12.23
N SER A 124 -17.90 -3.37 -11.32
CA SER A 124 -18.93 -3.72 -10.35
C SER A 124 -18.36 -4.27 -9.05
N VAL A 125 -19.12 -4.05 -7.97
CA VAL A 125 -18.90 -4.62 -6.63
C VAL A 125 -20.23 -5.23 -6.20
N THR A 126 -20.28 -6.55 -6.08
CA THR A 126 -21.52 -7.30 -5.82
C THR A 126 -21.41 -8.04 -4.51
N ASP A 127 -22.36 -7.86 -3.59
CA ASP A 127 -22.40 -8.65 -2.35
C ASP A 127 -22.64 -10.12 -2.68
N VAL A 128 -21.70 -10.97 -2.26
CA VAL A 128 -21.74 -12.43 -2.43
C VAL A 128 -21.57 -13.14 -1.08
N SER A 129 -21.82 -12.43 0.02
CA SER A 129 -21.62 -12.92 1.38
C SER A 129 -22.35 -14.23 1.65
N ASP A 130 -23.58 -14.36 1.18
CA ASP A 130 -24.39 -15.57 1.38
C ASP A 130 -23.89 -16.75 0.54
N LYS A 131 -23.43 -16.49 -0.70
CA LYS A 131 -22.83 -17.53 -1.55
C LYS A 131 -21.55 -18.06 -0.92
N VAL A 132 -20.67 -17.15 -0.46
CA VAL A 132 -19.40 -17.53 0.17
C VAL A 132 -19.62 -18.28 1.49
N ARG A 133 -20.60 -17.87 2.29
CA ARG A 133 -20.87 -18.48 3.61
C ARG A 133 -21.86 -19.65 3.57
N SER A 134 -22.24 -20.12 2.39
CA SER A 134 -23.16 -21.26 2.23
C SER A 134 -22.47 -22.60 2.51
N ASN A 135 -23.23 -23.55 3.06
CA ASN A 135 -22.83 -24.95 3.25
C ASN A 135 -21.48 -25.17 3.95
N LEU A 136 -21.11 -24.29 4.88
CA LEU A 136 -19.82 -24.38 5.56
C LEU A 136 -19.82 -25.51 6.61
N PRO A 137 -18.86 -26.44 6.55
CA PRO A 137 -18.71 -27.49 7.57
C PRO A 137 -18.41 -26.94 8.98
N GLU A 138 -18.67 -27.78 9.99
CA GLU A 138 -18.30 -27.46 11.37
C GLU A 138 -16.81 -27.67 11.64
N ASP A 139 -16.19 -28.68 11.03
CA ASP A 139 -14.75 -28.93 11.09
C ASP A 139 -13.97 -27.69 10.59
N PRO A 140 -13.01 -27.15 11.37
CA PRO A 140 -12.38 -25.89 11.01
C PRO A 140 -11.57 -25.94 9.71
N LEU A 141 -10.86 -27.04 9.45
CA LEU A 141 -10.06 -27.17 8.25
C LEU A 141 -10.94 -27.28 7.00
N LEU A 142 -11.99 -28.11 7.06
CA LEU A 142 -12.96 -28.23 5.97
C LEU A 142 -13.74 -26.93 5.77
N ARG A 143 -14.03 -26.19 6.84
CA ARG A 143 -14.62 -24.86 6.76
C ARG A 143 -13.74 -23.86 6.02
N TYR A 144 -12.45 -23.81 6.35
CA TYR A 144 -11.49 -22.96 5.64
C TYR A 144 -11.48 -23.28 4.15
N ARG A 145 -11.41 -24.57 3.81
CA ARG A 145 -11.42 -25.04 2.41
C ARG A 145 -12.72 -24.68 1.70
N ALA A 146 -13.87 -24.93 2.30
CA ALA A 146 -15.17 -24.58 1.72
C ALA A 146 -15.31 -23.06 1.45
N LEU A 147 -14.82 -22.21 2.36
CA LEU A 147 -14.75 -20.76 2.14
C LEU A 147 -13.87 -20.40 0.94
N GLU A 148 -12.72 -21.05 0.80
CA GLU A 148 -11.82 -20.85 -0.33
C GLU A 148 -12.44 -21.33 -1.64
N ASP A 149 -13.02 -22.52 -1.66
CA ASP A 149 -13.64 -23.14 -2.82
C ASP A 149 -14.83 -22.31 -3.32
N ASN A 150 -15.70 -21.85 -2.41
CA ASN A 150 -16.81 -20.96 -2.76
C ASN A 150 -16.32 -19.67 -3.42
N ARG A 151 -15.20 -19.10 -2.94
CA ARG A 151 -14.58 -17.91 -3.55
C ARG A 151 -13.95 -18.21 -4.90
N LYS A 152 -13.23 -19.33 -5.02
CA LYS A 152 -12.61 -19.79 -6.28
C LYS A 152 -13.67 -19.99 -7.37
N ALA A 153 -14.80 -20.61 -7.02
CA ALA A 153 -15.92 -20.84 -7.95
C ALA A 153 -16.48 -19.52 -8.51
N LEU A 154 -16.74 -18.53 -7.64
CA LEU A 154 -17.23 -17.20 -8.05
C LEU A 154 -16.22 -16.45 -8.94
N ILE A 155 -14.92 -16.58 -8.64
CA ILE A 155 -13.86 -15.98 -9.46
C ILE A 155 -13.80 -16.66 -10.83
N ALA A 156 -13.85 -17.98 -10.88
CA ALA A 156 -13.82 -18.74 -12.13
C ALA A 156 -15.01 -18.41 -13.04
N GLU A 157 -16.22 -18.30 -12.47
CA GLU A 157 -17.42 -17.87 -13.19
C GLU A 157 -17.26 -16.45 -13.76
N CYS A 158 -16.73 -15.52 -12.95
CA CYS A 158 -16.54 -14.13 -13.35
C CYS A 158 -15.44 -13.93 -14.42
N GLU A 159 -14.36 -14.71 -14.35
CA GLU A 159 -13.23 -14.68 -15.29
C GLU A 159 -13.42 -15.58 -16.52
N ALA A 160 -14.62 -16.11 -16.75
CA ALA A 160 -14.96 -16.81 -18.00
C ALA A 160 -14.82 -15.90 -19.23
N ASP A 161 -14.94 -14.58 -19.04
CA ASP A 161 -14.49 -13.59 -20.00
C ASP A 161 -13.07 -13.14 -19.64
N GLU A 162 -12.11 -13.48 -20.51
CA GLU A 162 -10.70 -13.18 -20.31
C GLU A 162 -10.41 -11.67 -20.21
N ASN A 163 -11.31 -10.78 -20.62
CA ASN A 163 -11.13 -9.32 -20.48
C ASN A 163 -11.24 -8.82 -19.03
N TYR A 164 -11.61 -9.70 -18.11
CA TYR A 164 -11.83 -9.36 -16.73
C TYR A 164 -10.85 -10.05 -15.80
N ARG A 165 -10.53 -9.34 -14.71
CA ARG A 165 -9.94 -9.90 -13.50
C ARG A 165 -10.94 -9.74 -12.38
N CYS A 166 -11.18 -10.81 -11.64
CA CYS A 166 -12.14 -10.82 -10.56
C CYS A 166 -11.50 -11.22 -9.23
N SER A 167 -12.07 -10.71 -8.14
CA SER A 167 -11.66 -11.08 -6.79
C SER A 167 -12.85 -11.11 -5.85
N VAL A 168 -12.76 -11.94 -4.80
CA VAL A 168 -13.76 -11.99 -3.72
C VAL A 168 -13.07 -11.69 -2.38
N PRO A 169 -12.73 -10.42 -2.10
CA PRO A 169 -12.19 -9.99 -0.82
C PRO A 169 -13.23 -10.06 0.30
N SER A 170 -12.72 -10.22 1.52
CA SER A 170 -13.52 -10.22 2.74
C SER A 170 -13.48 -8.85 3.42
N PHE A 171 -14.60 -8.42 3.96
CA PHE A 171 -14.79 -7.19 4.72
C PHE A 171 -15.30 -7.51 6.12
N HIS A 172 -15.11 -6.56 7.05
CA HIS A 172 -15.54 -6.71 8.45
C HIS A 172 -15.13 -8.05 9.06
N SER A 173 -13.86 -8.42 8.85
CA SER A 173 -13.24 -9.65 9.38
C SER A 173 -13.93 -10.97 9.01
N GLY A 174 -14.52 -11.09 7.81
CA GLY A 174 -15.20 -12.31 7.37
C GLY A 174 -16.72 -12.25 7.45
N LEU A 175 -17.28 -11.12 7.87
CA LEU A 175 -18.73 -10.93 7.96
C LEU A 175 -19.36 -10.71 6.57
N GLU A 176 -18.65 -9.99 5.70
CA GLU A 176 -19.11 -9.65 4.36
C GLU A 176 -18.07 -10.06 3.30
N TYR A 177 -18.53 -10.38 2.11
CA TYR A 177 -17.73 -10.71 0.94
C TYR A 177 -18.34 -10.06 -0.30
N TYR A 178 -17.50 -9.40 -1.10
CA TYR A 178 -17.95 -8.77 -2.33
C TYR A 178 -17.16 -9.31 -3.52
N LEU A 179 -17.84 -9.68 -4.60
CA LEU A 179 -17.24 -9.96 -5.90
C LEU A 179 -16.93 -8.63 -6.58
N ILE A 180 -15.66 -8.38 -6.83
CA ILE A 180 -15.17 -7.22 -7.57
C ILE A 180 -14.80 -7.66 -8.97
N LYS A 181 -15.47 -7.10 -9.97
CA LYS A 181 -15.20 -7.33 -11.40
C LYS A 181 -14.47 -6.13 -11.98
N GLN A 182 -13.28 -6.36 -12.55
CA GLN A 182 -12.44 -5.29 -13.10
C GLN A 182 -12.04 -5.58 -14.54
N LEU A 183 -12.26 -4.62 -15.45
CA LEU A 183 -11.69 -4.67 -16.80
C LEU A 183 -10.17 -4.55 -16.70
N ILE A 184 -9.43 -5.47 -17.30
CA ILE A 184 -7.95 -5.47 -17.25
C ILE A 184 -7.35 -4.95 -18.56
N ILE A 185 -6.94 -3.69 -18.59
CA ILE A 185 -6.20 -3.13 -19.73
C ILE A 185 -4.74 -3.61 -19.66
N ARG A 186 -4.26 -4.20 -20.77
CA ARG A 186 -2.97 -4.89 -20.82
C ARG A 186 -1.87 -4.13 -21.55
N ASP A 187 -2.24 -3.19 -22.43
CA ASP A 187 -1.31 -2.27 -23.08
C ASP A 187 -1.37 -0.92 -22.35
N VAL A 188 -0.35 -0.67 -21.55
CA VAL A 188 -0.14 0.57 -20.82
C VAL A 188 1.17 1.15 -21.31
N ARG A 189 1.18 2.44 -21.64
CA ARG A 189 2.37 3.13 -22.17
C ARG A 189 2.75 4.30 -21.28
N LEU A 190 4.05 4.56 -21.16
CA LEU A 190 4.60 5.73 -20.50
C LEU A 190 4.48 6.93 -21.45
N VAL A 191 3.98 8.06 -20.93
CA VAL A 191 3.71 9.27 -21.71
C VAL A 191 4.58 10.43 -21.22
N TYR A 192 4.58 10.71 -19.92
CA TYR A 192 5.38 11.78 -19.34
C TYR A 192 5.80 11.43 -17.91
N ALA A 193 7.08 11.51 -17.63
CA ALA A 193 7.63 11.37 -16.28
C ALA A 193 8.67 12.48 -16.06
N PRO A 194 8.58 13.24 -14.96
CA PRO A 194 9.66 14.14 -14.57
C PRO A 194 10.90 13.32 -14.17
N PRO A 195 12.10 13.92 -14.12
CA PRO A 195 13.30 13.28 -13.58
C PRO A 195 13.09 12.71 -12.17
N LYS A 196 13.82 11.65 -11.79
CA LYS A 196 13.81 11.11 -10.41
C LYS A 196 14.13 12.18 -9.36
N SER A 197 15.01 13.13 -9.67
CA SER A 197 15.34 14.25 -8.77
C SER A 197 14.22 15.28 -8.59
N VAL A 198 13.11 15.15 -9.32
CA VAL A 198 11.84 15.83 -9.06
C VAL A 198 10.84 14.84 -8.45
N GLY A 199 10.63 13.70 -9.11
CA GLY A 199 9.65 12.69 -8.72
C GLY A 199 9.86 12.10 -7.33
N ALA A 200 11.13 11.98 -6.92
CA ALA A 200 11.55 11.48 -5.61
C ALA A 200 12.53 12.46 -4.93
N PHE A 201 12.35 13.77 -5.11
CA PHE A 201 13.20 14.78 -4.46
C PHE A 201 13.19 14.58 -2.94
N GLY A 202 14.39 14.51 -2.35
CA GLY A 202 14.59 14.19 -0.94
C GLY A 202 14.62 12.70 -0.60
N GLY A 203 14.24 11.81 -1.53
CA GLY A 203 14.42 10.36 -1.44
C GLY A 203 13.90 9.76 -0.12
N ASP A 204 14.65 8.79 0.40
CA ASP A 204 14.34 8.12 1.67
C ASP A 204 14.48 9.05 2.89
N ILE A 205 15.28 10.12 2.79
CA ILE A 205 15.46 11.11 3.88
C ILE A 205 14.13 11.80 4.15
N ASP A 206 13.48 12.33 3.10
CA ASP A 206 12.21 13.02 3.24
C ASP A 206 11.00 12.05 3.24
N ASN A 207 11.18 10.73 3.07
CA ASN A 207 10.07 9.75 2.97
C ASN A 207 9.28 9.69 4.28
N TYR A 208 7.95 9.73 4.27
CA TYR A 208 7.11 9.99 5.45
C TYR A 208 7.32 11.35 6.13
N GLU A 209 8.21 12.23 5.65
CA GLU A 209 8.51 13.50 6.33
C GLU A 209 7.74 14.67 5.73
N TYR A 210 7.48 15.68 6.56
CA TYR A 210 6.98 16.98 6.13
C TYR A 210 7.74 18.09 6.88
N PRO A 211 8.20 19.19 6.23
CA PRO A 211 7.87 19.67 4.88
C PRO A 211 8.43 18.83 3.72
N ARG A 212 7.59 18.56 2.72
CA ARG A 212 7.89 17.75 1.53
C ARG A 212 7.82 18.61 0.26
N HIS A 213 8.69 18.33 -0.71
CA HIS A 213 8.82 19.12 -1.95
C HIS A 213 9.01 18.22 -3.18
N ALA A 214 8.34 17.08 -3.23
CA ALA A 214 8.48 16.09 -4.30
C ALA A 214 7.40 16.28 -5.37
N GLY A 215 7.79 16.28 -6.64
CA GLY A 215 6.89 16.25 -7.79
C GLY A 215 6.48 14.84 -8.16
N ASP A 216 5.88 14.11 -7.22
CA ASP A 216 5.63 12.67 -7.36
C ASP A 216 4.43 12.38 -8.27
N PHE A 217 4.63 12.54 -9.58
CA PHE A 217 3.61 12.29 -10.60
C PHE A 217 4.21 11.68 -11.87
N THR A 218 3.40 10.95 -12.64
CA THR A 218 3.73 10.41 -13.96
C THR A 218 2.44 10.19 -14.74
N PHE A 219 2.48 10.44 -16.04
CA PHE A 219 1.41 10.15 -16.96
C PHE A 219 1.69 8.87 -17.75
N LEU A 220 0.67 8.03 -17.80
CA LEU A 220 0.59 6.82 -18.60
C LEU A 220 -0.56 6.97 -19.60
N ARG A 221 -0.69 6.04 -20.56
CA ARG A 221 -1.86 5.93 -21.41
C ARG A 221 -2.31 4.49 -21.56
N ALA A 222 -3.61 4.29 -21.46
CA ALA A 222 -4.26 3.02 -21.70
C ALA A 222 -4.51 2.81 -23.20
N TYR A 223 -4.21 1.62 -23.71
CA TYR A 223 -4.46 1.21 -25.09
C TYR A 223 -5.27 -0.09 -25.14
N VAL A 224 -6.09 -0.22 -26.19
CA VAL A 224 -6.92 -1.40 -26.47
C VAL A 224 -6.82 -1.77 -27.95
N GLY A 225 -7.31 -2.97 -28.30
CA GLY A 225 -7.46 -3.35 -29.69
C GLY A 225 -8.39 -2.41 -30.46
N LYS A 226 -8.32 -2.43 -31.80
CA LYS A 226 -9.22 -1.63 -32.66
C LYS A 226 -10.70 -1.98 -32.47
N ASP A 227 -11.00 -3.15 -31.88
CA ASP A 227 -12.34 -3.59 -31.48
C ASP A 227 -12.79 -3.02 -30.12
N GLY A 228 -11.96 -2.19 -29.47
CA GLY A 228 -12.21 -1.60 -28.16
C GLY A 228 -11.94 -2.52 -26.97
N LYS A 229 -11.47 -3.76 -27.20
CA LYS A 229 -11.26 -4.74 -26.14
C LYS A 229 -9.81 -4.74 -25.62
N PRO A 230 -9.58 -5.13 -24.36
CA PRO A 230 -8.23 -5.24 -23.84
C PRO A 230 -7.33 -6.21 -24.63
N ALA A 231 -6.29 -5.66 -25.24
CA ALA A 231 -5.29 -6.42 -26.00
C ALA A 231 -3.91 -6.27 -25.36
N ALA A 232 -3.04 -7.27 -25.56
CA ALA A 232 -1.62 -7.11 -25.27
C ALA A 232 -1.01 -6.01 -26.16
N TYR A 233 0.19 -5.53 -25.81
CA TYR A 233 0.88 -4.50 -26.59
C TYR A 233 0.96 -4.83 -28.09
N SER A 234 0.56 -3.86 -28.90
CA SER A 234 0.70 -3.85 -30.35
C SER A 234 0.76 -2.41 -30.84
N GLU A 235 1.59 -2.13 -31.85
CA GLU A 235 1.62 -0.80 -32.49
C GLU A 235 0.28 -0.42 -33.12
N ASP A 236 -0.55 -1.42 -33.48
CA ASP A 236 -1.90 -1.22 -34.02
C ASP A 236 -2.96 -0.86 -32.97
N ASN A 237 -2.67 -1.01 -31.68
CA ASN A 237 -3.62 -0.68 -30.64
C ASN A 237 -3.92 0.82 -30.64
N VAL A 238 -5.14 1.18 -30.24
CA VAL A 238 -5.62 2.56 -30.19
C VAL A 238 -5.81 3.01 -28.75
N PRO A 239 -5.70 4.32 -28.46
CA PRO A 239 -5.97 4.83 -27.13
C PRO A 239 -7.36 4.42 -26.63
N TYR A 240 -7.42 3.95 -25.39
CA TYR A 240 -8.68 3.60 -24.73
C TYR A 240 -9.54 4.85 -24.54
N VAL A 241 -10.84 4.74 -24.82
CA VAL A 241 -11.82 5.80 -24.58
C VAL A 241 -12.52 5.48 -23.26
N PRO A 242 -12.19 6.16 -22.15
CA PRO A 242 -12.80 5.88 -20.85
C PRO A 242 -14.25 6.39 -20.81
N LYS A 243 -15.08 5.74 -19.97
CA LYS A 243 -16.49 6.15 -19.76
C LYS A 243 -16.59 7.57 -19.18
N SER A 244 -15.69 7.92 -18.27
CA SER A 244 -15.41 9.30 -17.87
C SER A 244 -13.92 9.49 -17.56
N TYR A 245 -13.49 10.73 -17.48
CA TYR A 245 -12.17 11.14 -17.03
C TYR A 245 -12.32 12.35 -16.10
N LEU A 246 -11.36 12.54 -15.20
CA LEU A 246 -11.35 13.66 -14.26
C LEU A 246 -11.01 14.96 -14.98
N LYS A 247 -11.80 16.00 -14.69
CA LYS A 247 -11.45 17.38 -15.04
C LYS A 247 -10.38 17.89 -14.09
N VAL A 248 -9.47 18.72 -14.59
CA VAL A 248 -8.32 19.21 -13.83
C VAL A 248 -8.59 20.64 -13.38
N ASN A 249 -8.67 20.89 -12.07
CA ASN A 249 -8.89 22.24 -11.57
C ASN A 249 -7.56 22.98 -11.44
N ALA A 250 -7.31 23.94 -12.32
CA ALA A 250 -6.05 24.68 -12.38
C ALA A 250 -5.85 25.66 -11.21
N LYS A 251 -6.91 26.00 -10.45
CA LYS A 251 -6.82 26.83 -9.24
C LYS A 251 -6.36 26.05 -8.01
N GLY A 252 -6.41 24.71 -8.05
CA GLY A 252 -6.00 23.85 -6.94
C GLY A 252 -6.89 24.05 -5.71
N VAL A 253 -6.27 24.06 -4.52
CA VAL A 253 -6.95 24.19 -3.22
C VAL A 253 -6.30 25.25 -2.32
N SER A 254 -7.06 25.68 -1.32
CA SER A 254 -6.65 26.53 -0.21
C SER A 254 -6.84 25.82 1.13
N ALA A 255 -6.19 26.31 2.18
CA ALA A 255 -6.33 25.77 3.53
C ALA A 255 -7.78 25.91 4.02
N GLY A 256 -8.35 24.80 4.49
CA GLY A 256 -9.74 24.67 4.90
C GLY A 256 -10.67 24.12 3.81
N ASP A 257 -10.22 24.04 2.55
CA ASP A 257 -11.05 23.50 1.48
C ASP A 257 -11.36 22.02 1.69
N GLY A 258 -12.59 21.64 1.38
CA GLY A 258 -13.06 20.25 1.36
C GLY A 258 -12.44 19.44 0.24
N VAL A 259 -11.91 18.27 0.59
CA VAL A 259 -11.31 17.34 -0.37
C VAL A 259 -11.77 15.91 -0.15
N LEU A 260 -11.80 15.16 -1.24
CA LEU A 260 -12.10 13.73 -1.30
C LEU A 260 -10.95 12.99 -1.98
N VAL A 261 -10.67 11.78 -1.51
CA VAL A 261 -9.75 10.84 -2.15
C VAL A 261 -10.47 9.53 -2.43
N ALA A 262 -10.28 8.99 -3.62
CA ALA A 262 -10.76 7.67 -4.00
C ALA A 262 -9.57 6.81 -4.45
N GLY A 263 -9.45 5.59 -3.93
CA GLY A 263 -8.33 4.72 -4.28
C GLY A 263 -8.35 3.35 -3.61
N TYR A 264 -7.25 2.62 -3.71
CA TYR A 264 -7.16 1.21 -3.33
C TYR A 264 -6.23 1.00 -2.11
N PRO A 265 -6.63 1.44 -0.90
CA PRO A 265 -5.80 1.28 0.30
C PRO A 265 -5.51 -0.19 0.59
N GLY A 266 -4.27 -0.46 0.99
CA GLY A 266 -3.71 -1.80 1.13
C GLY A 266 -4.31 -2.57 2.30
N ALA A 267 -3.97 -2.18 3.53
CA ALA A 267 -4.46 -2.85 4.73
C ALA A 267 -4.45 -1.92 5.95
N THR A 268 -5.48 -2.03 6.78
CA THR A 268 -5.53 -1.46 8.14
C THR A 268 -5.95 -2.53 9.14
N GLN A 269 -5.83 -2.22 10.43
CA GLN A 269 -5.99 -3.12 11.56
C GLN A 269 -6.75 -2.45 12.72
N ARG A 270 -7.69 -1.56 12.42
CA ARG A 270 -8.34 -0.69 13.41
C ARG A 270 -9.24 -1.45 14.37
N TYR A 271 -9.90 -2.50 13.88
CA TYR A 271 -10.78 -3.35 14.70
C TYR A 271 -10.06 -4.51 15.39
N ARG A 272 -8.72 -4.59 15.29
CA ARG A 272 -7.93 -5.59 16.01
C ARG A 272 -7.96 -5.34 17.52
N ARG A 273 -7.88 -6.45 18.27
CA ARG A 273 -7.90 -6.42 19.73
C ARG A 273 -6.62 -5.79 20.29
N ALA A 274 -6.70 -5.20 21.48
CA ALA A 274 -5.54 -4.66 22.20
C ALA A 274 -4.43 -5.71 22.39
N SER A 275 -4.78 -6.98 22.59
CA SER A 275 -3.82 -8.09 22.69
C SER A 275 -3.00 -8.31 21.40
N GLU A 276 -3.63 -8.15 20.24
CA GLU A 276 -2.95 -8.24 18.93
C GLU A 276 -1.99 -7.07 18.71
N LEU A 277 -2.40 -5.84 19.07
CA LEU A 277 -1.53 -4.67 19.00
C LEU A 277 -0.37 -4.77 20.00
N LYS A 278 -0.63 -5.20 21.23
CA LYS A 278 0.39 -5.39 22.26
C LYS A 278 1.48 -6.35 21.78
N PHE A 279 1.08 -7.51 21.26
CA PHE A 279 2.01 -8.46 20.65
C PHE A 279 2.80 -7.85 19.48
N SER A 280 2.12 -7.08 18.63
CA SER A 280 2.76 -6.43 17.49
C SER A 280 3.84 -5.43 17.93
N LYS A 281 3.50 -4.60 18.92
CA LYS A 281 4.38 -3.58 19.52
C LYS A 281 5.56 -4.19 20.27
N GLU A 282 5.32 -5.20 21.11
CA GLU A 282 6.31 -5.69 22.08
C GLU A 282 7.22 -6.77 21.50
N TRP A 283 6.75 -7.56 20.54
CA TRP A 283 7.50 -8.68 19.99
C TRP A 283 7.68 -8.60 18.48
N LEU A 284 6.59 -8.49 17.71
CA LEU A 284 6.65 -8.65 16.25
C LEU A 284 7.48 -7.57 15.54
N TYR A 285 7.21 -6.29 15.81
CA TYR A 285 7.89 -5.18 15.15
C TYR A 285 9.35 -5.06 15.56
N PRO A 286 9.72 -5.14 16.87
CA PRO A 286 11.13 -5.16 17.27
C PRO A 286 11.92 -6.33 16.66
N THR A 287 11.32 -7.53 16.63
CA THR A 287 11.97 -8.73 16.06
C THR A 287 12.21 -8.58 14.56
N GLN A 288 11.22 -8.07 13.82
CA GLN A 288 11.39 -7.76 12.39
C GLN A 288 12.45 -6.68 12.15
N ALA A 289 12.46 -5.61 12.95
CA ALA A 289 13.42 -4.54 12.80
C ALA A 289 14.86 -5.04 13.05
N ALA A 290 15.08 -5.84 14.09
CA ALA A 290 16.37 -6.43 14.39
C ALA A 290 16.88 -7.33 13.24
N ARG A 291 15.99 -8.13 12.65
CA ARG A 291 16.34 -8.97 11.49
C ARG A 291 16.70 -8.14 10.26
N TYR A 292 15.88 -7.16 9.88
CA TYR A 292 16.18 -6.30 8.73
C TYR A 292 17.48 -5.53 8.92
N GLN A 293 17.76 -5.04 10.12
CA GLN A 293 19.02 -4.37 10.42
C GLN A 293 20.21 -5.30 10.15
N ARG A 294 20.20 -6.53 10.67
CA ARG A 294 21.30 -7.49 10.40
C ARG A 294 21.42 -7.85 8.92
N GLN A 295 20.31 -7.95 8.18
CA GLN A 295 20.35 -8.19 6.74
C GLN A 295 20.99 -7.01 6.00
N LEU A 296 20.63 -5.78 6.36
CA LEU A 296 21.23 -4.56 5.81
C LEU A 296 22.72 -4.50 6.11
N ASP A 297 23.12 -4.76 7.35
CA ASP A 297 24.52 -4.76 7.77
C ASP A 297 25.34 -5.83 7.03
N THR A 298 24.78 -7.04 6.89
CA THR A 298 25.40 -8.14 6.14
C THR A 298 25.60 -7.76 4.67
N ILE A 299 24.58 -7.22 4.01
CA ILE A 299 24.69 -6.81 2.61
C ILE A 299 25.67 -5.64 2.46
N ALA A 300 25.66 -4.67 3.39
CA ALA A 300 26.57 -3.54 3.38
C ALA A 300 28.03 -4.02 3.45
N GLU A 301 28.35 -4.92 4.37
CA GLU A 301 29.70 -5.48 4.49
C GLU A 301 30.11 -6.24 3.22
N MET A 302 29.23 -7.08 2.68
CA MET A 302 29.54 -7.90 1.49
C MET A 302 29.59 -7.09 0.19
N SER A 303 28.96 -5.91 0.15
CA SER A 303 28.95 -5.03 -1.01
C SER A 303 30.03 -3.95 -0.98
N LYS A 304 30.68 -3.74 0.18
CA LYS A 304 31.63 -2.65 0.44
C LYS A 304 32.66 -2.44 -0.67
N ASP A 305 33.22 -3.54 -1.19
CA ASP A 305 34.22 -3.55 -2.28
C ASP A 305 33.77 -4.42 -3.47
N ASN A 306 32.46 -4.69 -3.59
CA ASN A 306 31.89 -5.52 -4.66
C ASN A 306 30.70 -4.83 -5.32
N GLU A 307 30.98 -4.11 -6.40
CA GLU A 307 29.99 -3.34 -7.16
C GLU A 307 28.89 -4.23 -7.76
N GLU A 308 29.22 -5.45 -8.19
CA GLU A 308 28.22 -6.38 -8.74
C GLU A 308 27.19 -6.79 -7.67
N VAL A 309 27.65 -7.08 -6.46
CA VAL A 309 26.77 -7.37 -5.31
C VAL A 309 25.95 -6.14 -4.94
N ALA A 310 26.58 -4.97 -4.87
CA ALA A 310 25.89 -3.72 -4.58
C ALA A 310 24.72 -3.49 -5.56
N ILE A 311 24.95 -3.72 -6.86
CA ILE A 311 23.93 -3.59 -7.91
C ILE A 311 22.81 -4.62 -7.74
N LYS A 312 23.14 -5.91 -7.56
CA LYS A 312 22.15 -6.99 -7.41
C LYS A 312 21.25 -6.79 -6.20
N TYR A 313 21.78 -6.27 -5.10
CA TYR A 313 21.05 -6.11 -3.83
C TYR A 313 20.51 -4.70 -3.58
N ALA A 314 20.82 -3.70 -4.41
CA ALA A 314 20.35 -2.32 -4.22
C ALA A 314 18.82 -2.22 -4.04
N GLY A 315 18.04 -2.96 -4.84
CA GLY A 315 16.58 -3.00 -4.72
C GLY A 315 16.10 -3.62 -3.39
N SER A 316 16.77 -4.67 -2.93
CA SER A 316 16.49 -5.31 -1.65
C SER A 316 16.82 -4.39 -0.48
N VAL A 317 17.99 -3.73 -0.50
CA VAL A 317 18.42 -2.75 0.48
C VAL A 317 17.43 -1.59 0.58
N ALA A 318 17.06 -0.98 -0.55
CA ALA A 318 16.07 0.10 -0.57
C ALA A 318 14.71 -0.35 0.00
N SER A 319 14.25 -1.56 -0.36
CA SER A 319 12.99 -2.08 0.19
C SER A 319 13.05 -2.32 1.70
N MET A 320 14.16 -2.87 2.21
CA MET A 320 14.36 -3.11 3.64
C MET A 320 14.51 -1.79 4.42
N ALA A 321 15.26 -0.81 3.89
CA ALA A 321 15.40 0.51 4.50
C ALA A 321 14.05 1.23 4.64
N ASN A 322 13.21 1.19 3.60
CA ASN A 322 11.85 1.74 3.67
C ASN A 322 10.99 1.03 4.73
N ARG A 323 11.04 -0.31 4.79
CA ARG A 323 10.35 -1.09 5.84
C ARG A 323 10.85 -0.72 7.24
N MET A 324 12.17 -0.59 7.41
CA MET A 324 12.78 -0.16 8.66
C MET A 324 12.31 1.22 9.08
N LYS A 325 12.24 2.18 8.15
CA LYS A 325 11.69 3.52 8.45
C LYS A 325 10.25 3.44 8.94
N LYS A 326 9.39 2.65 8.28
CA LYS A 326 8.01 2.43 8.74
C LYS A 326 7.97 1.76 10.12
N LEU A 327 8.78 0.73 10.38
CA LEU A 327 8.81 0.04 11.67
C LEU A 327 9.28 0.97 12.80
N ASN A 328 10.31 1.78 12.56
CA ASN A 328 10.77 2.77 13.51
C ASN A 328 9.69 3.81 13.81
N GLY A 329 9.02 4.33 12.77
CA GLY A 329 7.88 5.24 12.94
C GLY A 329 6.72 4.63 13.74
N LEU A 330 6.39 3.36 13.52
CA LEU A 330 5.40 2.64 14.33
C LEU A 330 5.84 2.57 15.80
N MET A 331 7.08 2.16 16.06
CA MET A 331 7.61 2.04 17.42
C MET A 331 7.66 3.40 18.14
N ASP A 332 8.07 4.46 17.46
CA ASP A 332 8.07 5.82 18.01
C ASP A 332 6.65 6.32 18.28
N GLY A 333 5.72 6.11 17.36
CA GLY A 333 4.31 6.43 17.57
C GLY A 333 3.71 5.70 18.77
N PHE A 334 4.05 4.43 18.99
CA PHE A 334 3.60 3.67 20.17
C PHE A 334 4.27 4.08 21.49
N ARG A 335 5.38 4.82 21.44
CA ARG A 335 5.99 5.47 22.61
C ARG A 335 5.33 6.83 22.87
N ALA A 336 4.98 7.56 21.82
CA ALA A 336 4.35 8.87 21.90
C ALA A 336 2.87 8.79 22.33
N THR A 337 2.15 7.73 21.95
CA THR A 337 0.73 7.53 22.29
C THR A 337 0.47 6.10 22.77
N ASP A 338 -0.18 5.96 23.94
CA ASP A 338 -0.57 4.66 24.47
C ASP A 338 -1.81 4.09 23.76
N ILE A 339 -1.63 3.69 22.51
CA ILE A 339 -2.71 3.12 21.68
C ILE A 339 -3.22 1.79 22.26
N VAL A 340 -2.37 1.04 22.98
CA VAL A 340 -2.79 -0.19 23.68
C VAL A 340 -3.78 0.17 24.79
N GLY A 341 -3.47 1.17 25.62
CA GLY A 341 -4.36 1.68 26.66
C GLY A 341 -5.67 2.23 26.10
N ILE A 342 -5.61 3.00 25.01
CA ILE A 342 -6.82 3.51 24.31
C ILE A 342 -7.72 2.35 23.87
N LYS A 343 -7.15 1.32 23.23
CA LYS A 343 -7.94 0.14 22.82
C LYS A 343 -8.49 -0.64 24.03
N GLN A 344 -7.73 -0.78 25.11
CA GLN A 344 -8.21 -1.42 26.33
C GLN A 344 -9.40 -0.68 26.95
N GLN A 345 -9.37 0.66 26.96
CA GLN A 345 -10.49 1.48 27.41
C GLN A 345 -11.72 1.26 26.52
N GLN A 346 -11.57 1.33 25.19
CA GLN A 346 -12.66 1.07 24.25
C GLN A 346 -13.26 -0.33 24.43
N GLN A 347 -12.42 -1.33 24.71
CA GLN A 347 -12.85 -2.69 24.98
C GLN A 347 -13.59 -2.83 26.32
N ALA A 348 -13.21 -2.05 27.34
CA ALA A 348 -13.92 -2.00 28.62
C ALA A 348 -15.30 -1.36 28.47
N GLU A 349 -15.43 -0.30 27.66
CA GLU A 349 -16.71 0.31 27.30
C GLU A 349 -17.62 -0.67 26.55
N PHE A 350 -17.07 -1.35 25.54
CA PHE A 350 -17.76 -2.42 24.83
C PHE A 350 -18.22 -3.55 25.75
N ALA A 351 -17.37 -3.98 26.70
CA ALA A 351 -17.72 -5.03 27.63
C ALA A 351 -18.88 -4.62 28.56
N LYS A 352 -18.87 -3.37 29.06
CA LYS A 352 -19.98 -2.82 29.87
C LYS A 352 -21.29 -2.77 29.08
N TRP A 353 -21.23 -2.36 27.82
CA TRP A 353 -22.39 -2.40 26.92
C TRP A 353 -22.92 -3.83 26.76
N ALA A 354 -22.02 -4.79 26.50
CA ALA A 354 -22.40 -6.18 26.30
C ALA A 354 -22.98 -6.84 27.56
N GLN A 355 -22.49 -6.49 28.76
CA GLN A 355 -23.01 -7.02 30.03
C GLN A 355 -24.49 -6.69 30.27
N LYS A 356 -24.99 -5.61 29.68
CA LYS A 356 -26.36 -5.16 29.89
C LYS A 356 -27.36 -6.08 29.19
N ASP A 357 -27.19 -6.27 27.88
CA ASP A 357 -28.19 -6.92 27.02
C ASP A 357 -27.59 -7.95 26.02
N HIS A 358 -26.28 -8.20 26.04
CA HIS A 358 -25.55 -9.04 25.07
C HIS A 358 -24.47 -9.93 25.73
N ALA A 359 -24.80 -10.59 26.85
CA ALA A 359 -23.83 -11.34 27.63
C ALA A 359 -23.16 -12.50 26.87
N ASP A 360 -23.87 -13.09 25.88
CA ASP A 360 -23.36 -14.12 24.97
C ASP A 360 -22.16 -13.65 24.14
N VAL A 361 -22.13 -12.37 23.77
CA VAL A 361 -21.02 -11.76 23.02
C VAL A 361 -19.71 -11.83 23.81
N LEU A 362 -19.76 -11.75 25.14
CA LEU A 362 -18.55 -11.81 25.97
C LEU A 362 -17.90 -13.20 25.92
N VAL A 363 -18.70 -14.26 25.82
CA VAL A 363 -18.20 -15.64 25.66
C VAL A 363 -17.49 -15.79 24.32
N GLU A 364 -18.06 -15.23 23.25
CA GLU A 364 -17.41 -15.22 21.92
C GLU A 364 -16.13 -14.39 21.89
N VAL A 365 -16.06 -13.29 22.64
CA VAL A 365 -14.84 -12.49 22.79
C VAL A 365 -13.75 -13.26 23.54
N GLU A 366 -14.11 -13.98 24.60
CA GLU A 366 -13.15 -14.82 25.33
C GLU A 366 -12.61 -15.94 24.43
N LYS A 367 -13.49 -16.61 23.68
CA LYS A 367 -13.10 -17.61 22.68
C LYS A 367 -12.18 -17.01 21.61
N LEU A 368 -12.50 -15.81 21.11
CA LEU A 368 -11.62 -15.10 20.18
C LEU A 368 -10.24 -14.86 20.80
N GLU A 369 -10.16 -14.36 22.04
CA GLU A 369 -8.86 -14.12 22.71
C GLU A 369 -8.03 -15.41 22.89
N GLN A 370 -8.68 -16.55 23.17
CA GLN A 370 -8.00 -17.85 23.22
C GLN A 370 -7.40 -18.23 21.86
N LEU A 371 -8.16 -18.08 20.76
CA LEU A 371 -7.66 -18.32 19.41
C LEU A 371 -6.54 -17.33 19.02
N LEU A 372 -6.63 -16.08 19.47
CA LEU A 372 -5.58 -15.09 19.27
C LEU A 372 -4.31 -15.42 20.06
N ALA A 373 -4.44 -15.99 21.26
CA ALA A 373 -3.29 -16.50 22.01
C ALA A 373 -2.61 -17.65 21.28
N GLN A 374 -3.37 -18.66 20.84
CA GLN A 374 -2.85 -19.76 20.02
C GLN A 374 -2.16 -19.26 18.75
N LYS A 375 -2.72 -18.24 18.09
CA LYS A 375 -2.11 -17.61 16.92
C LYS A 375 -0.74 -17.00 17.24
N ARG A 376 -0.63 -16.25 18.34
CA ARG A 376 0.62 -15.61 18.75
C ARG A 376 1.67 -16.64 19.12
N ASP A 377 1.30 -17.64 19.92
CA ASP A 377 2.21 -18.69 20.37
C ASP A 377 2.78 -19.44 19.17
N ARG A 378 1.93 -19.78 18.19
CA ARG A 378 2.38 -20.37 16.93
C ARG A 378 3.30 -19.44 16.15
N GLN A 379 2.91 -18.18 15.99
CA GLN A 379 3.73 -17.21 15.27
C GLN A 379 5.11 -17.07 15.90
N GLN A 380 5.25 -17.13 17.22
CA GLN A 380 6.55 -17.10 17.90
C GLN A 380 7.32 -18.41 17.75
N THR A 381 6.63 -19.54 17.87
CA THR A 381 7.21 -20.89 17.74
C THR A 381 7.79 -21.11 16.35
N ASP A 382 7.04 -20.74 15.31
CA ASP A 382 7.43 -21.00 13.91
C ASP A 382 8.38 -19.93 13.37
N HIS A 383 8.46 -18.74 13.98
CA HIS A 383 9.14 -17.56 13.43
C HIS A 383 10.58 -17.81 12.95
N TYR A 384 11.39 -18.39 13.83
CA TYR A 384 12.81 -18.58 13.53
C TYR A 384 13.02 -19.70 12.52
N PHE A 385 12.18 -20.73 12.55
CA PHE A 385 12.20 -21.78 11.53
C PHE A 385 11.77 -21.24 10.15
N GLU A 386 10.70 -20.45 10.08
CA GLU A 386 10.27 -19.78 8.84
C GLU A 386 11.36 -18.86 8.29
N ASN A 387 12.04 -18.10 9.16
CA ASN A 387 13.18 -17.29 8.76
C ASN A 387 14.36 -18.14 8.31
N ALA A 388 14.64 -19.26 8.96
CA ALA A 388 15.74 -20.16 8.59
C ALA A 388 15.48 -20.93 7.30
N GLN A 389 14.31 -20.78 6.68
CA GLN A 389 14.05 -21.19 5.29
C GLN A 389 14.38 -20.07 4.29
N SER A 390 15.13 -19.02 4.69
CA SER A 390 15.24 -17.78 3.90
C SER A 390 16.03 -17.86 2.60
N SER A 391 16.95 -18.84 2.46
CA SER A 391 17.77 -19.03 1.26
C SER A 391 16.92 -18.97 0.00
N ALA A 392 17.36 -18.19 -0.98
CA ALA A 392 16.66 -18.08 -2.25
C ALA A 392 16.60 -19.42 -3.00
N LEU A 393 17.65 -20.24 -2.90
CA LEU A 393 17.68 -21.57 -3.51
C LEU A 393 16.77 -22.56 -2.77
N LEU A 394 16.77 -22.56 -1.44
CA LEU A 394 15.85 -23.39 -0.65
C LEU A 394 14.39 -23.05 -0.93
N LYS A 395 14.03 -21.76 -0.91
CA LYS A 395 12.68 -21.30 -1.28
C LYS A 395 12.32 -21.70 -2.70
N THR A 396 13.26 -21.63 -3.63
CA THR A 396 13.00 -22.05 -5.02
C THR A 396 12.72 -23.54 -5.09
N ALA A 397 13.54 -24.37 -4.43
CA ALA A 397 13.35 -25.82 -4.36
C ALA A 397 11.99 -26.19 -3.73
N MET A 398 11.64 -25.57 -2.59
CA MET A 398 10.36 -25.80 -1.92
C MET A 398 9.15 -25.42 -2.79
N ASN A 399 9.21 -24.28 -3.48
CA ASN A 399 8.14 -23.86 -4.37
C ASN A 399 8.02 -24.78 -5.59
N LEU A 400 9.14 -25.23 -6.16
CA LEU A 400 9.16 -26.16 -7.28
C LEU A 400 8.61 -27.54 -6.88
N TYR A 401 8.96 -28.03 -5.69
CA TYR A 401 8.42 -29.27 -5.17
C TYR A 401 6.91 -29.18 -4.89
N ARG A 402 6.46 -28.08 -4.25
CA ARG A 402 5.02 -27.81 -4.08
C ARG A 402 4.30 -27.74 -5.44
N TRP A 403 4.90 -27.11 -6.45
CA TRP A 403 4.36 -27.06 -7.80
C TRP A 403 4.16 -28.45 -8.41
N ALA A 404 5.12 -29.36 -8.24
CA ALA A 404 5.00 -30.75 -8.69
C ALA A 404 3.87 -31.51 -7.97
N LEU A 405 3.73 -31.31 -6.66
CA LEU A 405 2.65 -31.92 -5.85
C LEU A 405 1.26 -31.39 -6.24
N GLU A 406 1.11 -30.07 -6.41
CA GLU A 406 -0.15 -29.46 -6.83
C GLU A 406 -0.55 -29.89 -8.25
N LYS A 407 0.43 -30.13 -9.13
CA LYS A 407 0.15 -30.66 -10.48
C LYS A 407 -0.54 -32.03 -10.48
N GLN A 408 -0.41 -32.82 -9.42
CA GLN A 408 -1.11 -34.11 -9.28
C GLN A 408 -2.61 -33.96 -8.98
N LYS A 409 -3.06 -32.75 -8.61
CA LYS A 409 -4.46 -32.45 -8.32
C LYS A 409 -5.15 -31.79 -9.52
N PRO A 410 -6.49 -31.95 -9.66
CA PRO A 410 -7.29 -31.12 -10.56
C PRO A 410 -7.07 -29.62 -10.27
N ASP A 411 -7.08 -28.77 -11.29
CA ASP A 411 -6.69 -27.35 -11.14
C ASP A 411 -7.57 -26.56 -10.15
N ALA A 412 -8.84 -26.95 -10.01
CA ALA A 412 -9.77 -26.38 -9.04
C ALA A 412 -9.40 -26.70 -7.58
N GLU A 413 -8.76 -27.85 -7.35
CA GLU A 413 -8.33 -28.33 -6.03
C GLU A 413 -6.92 -27.89 -5.66
N ARG A 414 -6.21 -27.22 -6.59
CA ARG A 414 -4.86 -26.71 -6.34
C ARG A 414 -4.88 -25.54 -5.36
N GLU A 415 -3.78 -25.43 -4.62
CA GLU A 415 -3.52 -24.29 -3.76
C GLU A 415 -3.46 -22.97 -4.57
N LEU A 416 -4.00 -21.89 -4.00
CA LEU A 416 -3.87 -20.56 -4.61
C LEU A 416 -2.38 -20.20 -4.81
N GLY A 417 -2.03 -19.71 -6.00
CA GLY A 417 -0.63 -19.43 -6.37
C GLY A 417 0.05 -20.59 -7.10
N PHE A 418 -0.59 -21.77 -7.15
CA PHE A 418 -0.12 -22.97 -7.85
C PHE A 418 -1.14 -23.48 -8.88
N GLN A 419 -2.15 -22.67 -9.22
CA GLN A 419 -3.13 -22.99 -10.27
C GLN A 419 -2.55 -22.69 -11.66
N GLN A 420 -3.19 -23.16 -12.73
CA GLN A 420 -2.77 -22.92 -14.11
C GLN A 420 -2.67 -21.41 -14.42
N ARG A 421 -3.56 -20.60 -13.84
CA ARG A 421 -3.54 -19.13 -13.97
C ARG A 421 -2.26 -18.48 -13.42
N ASP A 422 -1.55 -19.16 -12.52
CA ASP A 422 -0.35 -18.66 -11.83
C ASP A 422 0.97 -19.05 -12.54
N GLN A 423 0.93 -20.01 -13.47
CA GLN A 423 2.11 -20.59 -14.13
C GLN A 423 3.05 -19.53 -14.75
N LYS A 424 2.48 -18.53 -15.44
CA LYS A 424 3.26 -17.46 -16.09
C LYS A 424 4.02 -16.62 -15.05
N MET A 425 3.37 -16.30 -13.93
CA MET A 425 3.98 -15.54 -12.85
C MET A 425 5.07 -16.36 -12.14
N PHE A 426 4.79 -17.64 -11.89
CA PHE A 426 5.75 -18.57 -11.30
C PHE A 426 7.03 -18.68 -12.15
N THR A 427 6.87 -18.88 -13.45
CA THR A 427 7.98 -18.93 -14.42
C THR A 427 8.81 -17.63 -14.41
N ALA A 428 8.14 -16.48 -14.41
CA ALA A 428 8.82 -15.19 -14.38
C ALA A 428 9.62 -14.97 -13.08
N ARG A 429 9.14 -15.50 -11.94
CA ARG A 429 9.85 -15.45 -10.66
C ARG A 429 11.15 -16.25 -10.70
N LEU A 430 11.13 -17.45 -11.28
CA LEU A 430 12.33 -18.30 -11.41
C LEU A 430 13.42 -17.63 -12.27
N LYS A 431 13.03 -16.94 -13.34
CA LYS A 431 13.96 -16.19 -14.20
C LYS A 431 14.53 -14.97 -13.50
N ARG A 432 13.68 -14.22 -12.78
CA ARG A 432 14.09 -12.98 -12.12
C ARG A 432 15.16 -13.19 -11.05
N LEU A 433 15.27 -14.38 -10.47
CA LEU A 433 16.25 -14.66 -9.42
C LEU A 433 17.68 -14.21 -9.80
N ASP A 434 18.12 -14.43 -11.03
CA ASP A 434 19.47 -14.05 -11.50
C ASP A 434 19.77 -12.55 -11.39
N THR A 435 18.72 -11.71 -11.42
CA THR A 435 18.86 -10.26 -11.36
C THR A 435 19.08 -9.73 -9.95
N SER A 436 18.86 -10.55 -8.92
CA SER A 436 18.89 -10.14 -7.51
C SER A 436 19.49 -11.22 -6.60
N PHE A 437 20.43 -12.02 -7.10
CA PHE A 437 21.00 -13.15 -6.39
C PHE A 437 22.52 -13.19 -6.54
N ASP A 438 23.21 -13.29 -5.40
CA ASP A 438 24.61 -13.70 -5.32
C ASP A 438 24.70 -14.84 -4.29
N ALA A 439 25.36 -15.94 -4.67
CA ALA A 439 25.40 -17.13 -3.82
C ALA A 439 26.09 -16.88 -2.47
N LYS A 440 27.13 -16.04 -2.43
CA LYS A 440 27.84 -15.74 -1.17
C LYS A 440 26.95 -14.90 -0.25
N VAL A 441 26.26 -13.91 -0.82
CA VAL A 441 25.37 -13.03 -0.06
C VAL A 441 24.15 -13.77 0.44
N ASP A 442 23.49 -14.56 -0.42
CA ASP A 442 22.35 -15.40 -0.02
C ASP A 442 22.75 -16.39 1.09
N LYS A 443 23.93 -17.02 0.97
CA LYS A 443 24.47 -17.90 2.02
C LYS A 443 24.68 -17.16 3.35
N ALA A 444 25.30 -15.97 3.34
CA ALA A 444 25.55 -15.21 4.55
C ALA A 444 24.24 -14.78 5.24
N LEU A 445 23.27 -14.30 4.46
CA LEU A 445 21.94 -13.95 4.95
C LEU A 445 21.21 -15.17 5.53
N TRP A 446 21.31 -16.32 4.86
CA TRP A 446 20.70 -17.56 5.32
C TRP A 446 21.37 -18.10 6.58
N GLN A 447 22.70 -18.06 6.66
CA GLN A 447 23.47 -18.48 7.83
C GLN A 447 23.06 -17.67 9.07
N MET A 448 22.92 -16.35 8.95
CA MET A 448 22.43 -15.50 10.03
C MET A 448 21.04 -15.92 10.54
N ASP A 449 20.12 -16.27 9.63
CA ASP A 449 18.78 -16.74 10.02
C ASP A 449 18.84 -18.14 10.66
N ILE A 450 19.71 -19.03 10.17
CA ILE A 450 19.97 -20.35 10.78
C ILE A 450 20.55 -20.19 12.19
N GLU A 451 21.50 -19.28 12.40
CA GLU A 451 22.09 -19.02 13.71
C GLU A 451 21.04 -18.49 14.71
N ALA A 452 20.14 -17.60 14.26
CA ALA A 452 19.02 -17.16 15.09
C ALA A 452 18.07 -18.30 15.46
N TYR A 453 17.84 -19.23 14.52
CA TYR A 453 17.08 -20.45 14.77
C TYR A 453 17.81 -21.44 15.71
N LEU A 454 19.14 -21.53 15.66
CA LEU A 454 20.01 -22.30 16.58
C LEU A 454 20.05 -21.77 17.99
N ALA A 455 19.80 -20.47 18.17
CA ALA A 455 19.83 -19.83 19.48
C ALA A 455 18.51 -19.93 20.27
N GLN A 456 17.50 -20.66 19.78
CA GLN A 456 16.17 -20.76 20.40
C GLN A 456 15.72 -22.22 20.57
N ASP A 457 14.67 -22.43 21.38
CA ASP A 457 14.28 -23.76 21.87
C ASP A 457 13.30 -24.53 20.95
N HIS A 458 12.51 -23.84 20.12
CA HIS A 458 11.53 -24.42 19.20
C HIS A 458 12.20 -24.94 17.92
N ARG A 459 12.89 -26.06 18.06
CA ARG A 459 13.63 -26.74 16.99
C ARG A 459 12.73 -27.70 16.19
N VAL A 460 13.00 -27.80 14.89
CA VAL A 460 12.41 -28.72 13.92
C VAL A 460 13.43 -29.82 13.60
N PRO A 461 13.21 -31.06 14.04
CA PRO A 461 14.17 -32.17 13.88
C PRO A 461 14.61 -32.41 12.43
N GLU A 462 13.71 -32.27 11.46
CA GLU A 462 13.99 -32.47 10.04
C GLU A 462 14.96 -31.41 9.50
N PHE A 463 14.89 -30.18 10.02
CA PHE A 463 15.82 -29.12 9.66
C PHE A 463 17.12 -29.22 10.45
N ASP A 464 17.06 -29.70 11.70
CA ASP A 464 18.25 -29.98 12.50
C ASP A 464 19.08 -31.08 11.87
N ALA A 465 18.45 -32.16 11.39
CA ALA A 465 19.12 -33.22 10.67
C ALA A 465 19.89 -32.69 9.43
N LEU A 466 19.28 -31.78 8.66
CA LEU A 466 19.95 -31.10 7.54
C LEU A 466 21.17 -30.28 8.01
N LEU A 467 21.06 -29.64 9.17
CA LEU A 467 22.10 -28.79 9.76
C LEU A 467 23.12 -29.55 10.61
N GLU A 468 22.93 -30.84 10.89
CA GLU A 468 23.79 -31.70 11.71
C GLU A 468 24.62 -32.68 10.87
N GLU A 469 24.42 -32.73 9.54
CA GLU A 469 25.32 -33.48 8.66
C GLU A 469 26.75 -32.94 8.75
N ASN A 470 27.73 -33.78 9.09
CA ASN A 470 29.16 -33.44 9.17
C ASN A 470 29.51 -32.28 10.13
N THR A 471 28.96 -32.23 11.34
CA THR A 471 29.20 -31.16 12.33
C THR A 471 30.66 -30.89 12.69
N GLU A 472 31.59 -31.79 12.37
CA GLU A 472 33.05 -31.54 12.47
C GLU A 472 33.50 -30.37 11.57
N VAL A 473 32.74 -30.06 10.52
CA VAL A 473 32.98 -28.96 9.60
C VAL A 473 32.17 -27.72 10.05
N PRO A 474 32.78 -26.52 10.10
CA PRO A 474 32.07 -25.29 10.47
C PRO A 474 30.82 -25.06 9.62
N LEU A 475 29.74 -24.55 10.24
CA LEU A 475 28.45 -24.34 9.56
C LEU A 475 28.61 -23.58 8.23
N GLY A 476 29.40 -22.51 8.20
CA GLY A 476 29.60 -21.72 6.98
C GLY A 476 30.23 -22.48 5.80
N GLU A 477 31.09 -23.48 6.09
CA GLU A 477 31.68 -24.36 5.06
C GLU A 477 30.69 -25.43 4.60
N ARG A 478 29.87 -25.97 5.51
CA ARG A 478 28.80 -26.90 5.16
C ARG A 478 27.75 -26.25 4.26
N LEU A 479 27.33 -25.02 4.60
CA LEU A 479 26.41 -24.26 3.77
C LEU A 479 27.02 -23.96 2.40
N GLU A 480 28.31 -23.60 2.33
CA GLU A 480 29.01 -23.39 1.05
C GLU A 480 28.94 -24.64 0.15
N ALA A 481 29.12 -25.84 0.72
CA ALA A 481 29.00 -27.09 -0.03
C ALA A 481 27.59 -27.27 -0.64
N LEU A 482 26.52 -26.87 0.04
CA LEU A 482 25.15 -26.93 -0.49
C LEU A 482 25.00 -26.05 -1.75
N TYR A 483 25.55 -24.82 -1.73
CA TYR A 483 25.55 -23.95 -2.92
C TYR A 483 26.45 -24.45 -4.03
N ALA A 484 27.59 -25.07 -3.70
CA ALA A 484 28.52 -25.60 -4.70
C ALA A 484 27.91 -26.78 -5.48
N LEU A 485 27.12 -27.62 -4.80
CA LEU A 485 26.54 -28.84 -5.37
C LEU A 485 25.15 -28.64 -6.01
N SER A 486 24.52 -27.48 -5.85
CA SER A 486 23.17 -27.25 -6.36
C SER A 486 23.14 -26.74 -7.79
N SER A 487 22.30 -27.38 -8.60
CA SER A 487 21.94 -26.99 -9.96
C SER A 487 21.06 -25.74 -10.00
N LEU A 488 20.34 -25.40 -8.91
CA LEU A 488 19.37 -24.31 -8.89
C LEU A 488 19.98 -22.91 -9.01
N ARG A 489 21.31 -22.81 -8.96
CA ARG A 489 22.05 -21.59 -9.32
C ARG A 489 21.88 -21.23 -10.79
N ASP A 490 21.69 -22.22 -11.65
CA ASP A 490 21.45 -22.03 -13.08
C ASP A 490 19.96 -21.80 -13.38
N GLN A 491 19.68 -20.83 -14.25
CA GLN A 491 18.32 -20.48 -14.63
C GLN A 491 17.59 -21.59 -15.37
N GLN A 492 18.28 -22.24 -16.31
CA GLN A 492 17.67 -23.28 -17.13
C GLN A 492 17.33 -24.49 -16.26
N ALA A 493 18.22 -24.88 -15.36
CA ALA A 493 17.96 -25.93 -14.37
C ALA A 493 16.68 -25.63 -13.56
N ARG A 494 16.52 -24.40 -13.03
CA ARG A 494 15.28 -24.02 -12.31
C ARG A 494 14.03 -24.17 -13.17
N LEU A 495 14.09 -23.82 -14.45
CA LEU A 495 12.98 -23.95 -15.39
C LEU A 495 12.69 -25.40 -15.73
N ASP A 496 13.71 -26.23 -15.89
CA ASP A 496 13.58 -27.65 -16.17
C ASP A 496 12.87 -28.38 -15.02
N TRP A 497 13.18 -28.00 -13.77
CA TRP A 497 12.50 -28.51 -12.57
C TRP A 497 10.99 -28.24 -12.54
N MET A 498 10.45 -27.26 -13.29
CA MET A 498 8.99 -27.06 -13.38
C MET A 498 8.26 -28.22 -14.06
N ASN A 499 8.98 -28.98 -14.88
CA ASN A 499 8.43 -30.08 -15.67
C ASN A 499 8.67 -31.45 -15.01
N LYS A 500 9.48 -31.49 -13.96
CA LYS A 500 9.80 -32.71 -13.21
C LYS A 500 8.60 -33.20 -12.40
N ASP A 501 8.49 -34.52 -12.26
CA ASP A 501 7.49 -35.16 -11.40
C ASP A 501 7.99 -35.33 -9.96
N VAL A 502 7.09 -35.67 -9.04
CA VAL A 502 7.39 -35.82 -7.61
C VAL A 502 8.47 -36.87 -7.35
N ALA A 503 8.50 -37.98 -8.10
CA ALA A 503 9.49 -39.04 -7.93
C ALA A 503 10.90 -38.56 -8.33
N GLU A 504 11.00 -37.71 -9.37
CA GLU A 504 12.25 -37.07 -9.75
C GLU A 504 12.75 -36.07 -8.68
N PHE A 505 11.86 -35.39 -7.95
CA PHE A 505 12.25 -34.57 -6.79
C PHE A 505 12.74 -35.44 -5.63
N GLU A 506 11.99 -36.49 -5.27
CA GLU A 506 12.28 -37.39 -4.15
C GLU A 506 13.59 -38.18 -4.33
N SER A 507 14.02 -38.41 -5.57
CA SER A 507 15.27 -39.11 -5.90
C SER A 507 16.44 -38.16 -6.23
N SER A 508 16.23 -36.84 -6.16
CA SER A 508 17.25 -35.86 -6.52
C SER A 508 18.44 -35.88 -5.56
N ALA A 509 19.66 -35.76 -6.10
CA ALA A 509 20.87 -35.57 -5.31
C ALA A 509 21.13 -34.09 -4.96
N ASP A 510 20.42 -33.14 -5.58
CA ASP A 510 20.60 -31.71 -5.35
C ASP A 510 20.27 -31.37 -3.88
N PRO A 511 21.21 -30.78 -3.12
CA PRO A 511 21.05 -30.58 -1.68
C PRO A 511 19.83 -29.73 -1.30
N PHE A 512 19.51 -28.68 -2.08
CA PHE A 512 18.35 -27.84 -1.77
C PHE A 512 17.04 -28.55 -2.10
N ILE A 513 17.05 -29.46 -3.08
CA ILE A 513 15.87 -30.27 -3.41
C ILE A 513 15.65 -31.35 -2.35
N ARG A 514 16.70 -32.05 -1.92
CA ARG A 514 16.60 -33.01 -0.80
C ARG A 514 16.06 -32.32 0.45
N ALA A 515 16.58 -31.12 0.76
CA ALA A 515 16.07 -30.31 1.86
C ALA A 515 14.58 -29.95 1.68
N ALA A 516 14.18 -29.49 0.49
CA ALA A 516 12.79 -29.17 0.21
C ALA A 516 11.84 -30.36 0.38
N VAL A 517 12.23 -31.55 -0.09
CA VAL A 517 11.45 -32.79 0.07
C VAL A 517 11.36 -33.18 1.56
N SER A 518 12.48 -33.16 2.28
CA SER A 518 12.54 -33.52 3.70
C SER A 518 11.73 -32.57 4.59
N LEU A 519 11.73 -31.28 4.28
CA LEU A 519 11.02 -30.27 5.08
C LEU A 519 9.53 -30.18 4.74
N TYR A 520 9.12 -30.67 3.57
CA TYR A 520 7.74 -30.52 3.10
C TYR A 520 6.68 -31.05 4.07
N PRO A 521 6.81 -32.23 4.70
CA PRO A 521 5.81 -32.72 5.65
C PRO A 521 5.63 -31.81 6.87
N VAL A 522 6.71 -31.18 7.36
CA VAL A 522 6.66 -30.23 8.47
C VAL A 522 5.90 -28.97 8.06
N ILE A 523 6.23 -28.45 6.87
CA ILE A 523 5.65 -27.22 6.33
C ILE A 523 4.17 -27.43 5.98
N GLU A 524 3.80 -28.57 5.40
CA GLU A 524 2.39 -28.94 5.15
C GLU A 524 1.62 -29.05 6.47
N LYS A 525 2.23 -29.63 7.51
CA LYS A 525 1.62 -29.70 8.84
C LYS A 525 1.40 -28.31 9.45
N GLN A 526 2.39 -27.41 9.37
CA GLN A 526 2.26 -26.02 9.83
C GLN A 526 1.18 -25.28 9.05
N GLU A 527 1.17 -25.38 7.72
CA GLU A 527 0.14 -24.81 6.84
C GLU A 527 -1.25 -25.33 7.21
N ARG A 528 -1.41 -26.65 7.41
CA ARG A 528 -2.67 -27.26 7.82
C ARG A 528 -3.13 -26.73 9.16
N LEU A 529 -2.24 -26.66 10.14
CA LEU A 529 -2.55 -26.08 11.46
C LEU A 529 -2.98 -24.61 11.32
N GLU A 530 -2.30 -23.81 10.50
CA GLU A 530 -2.66 -22.41 10.24
C GLU A 530 -4.06 -22.31 9.62
N LYS A 531 -4.35 -23.14 8.62
CA LYS A 531 -5.67 -23.20 7.96
C LYS A 531 -6.77 -23.64 8.92
N THR A 532 -6.52 -24.61 9.79
CA THR A 532 -7.45 -25.01 10.86
C THR A 532 -7.77 -23.82 11.77
N LEU A 533 -6.74 -23.10 12.24
CA LEU A 533 -6.93 -21.92 13.09
C LEU A 533 -7.69 -20.79 12.37
N TRP A 534 -7.41 -20.57 11.08
CA TRP A 534 -8.19 -19.64 10.26
C TRP A 534 -9.64 -20.07 10.11
N GLY A 535 -9.89 -21.37 9.99
CA GLY A 535 -11.23 -21.96 10.03
C GLY A 535 -11.99 -21.60 11.30
N GLU A 536 -11.35 -21.69 12.47
CA GLU A 536 -11.95 -21.29 13.75
C GLU A 536 -12.17 -19.78 13.84
N LEU A 537 -11.16 -18.99 13.45
CA LEU A 537 -11.23 -17.53 13.41
C LEU A 537 -12.31 -17.01 12.43
N SER A 538 -12.63 -17.77 11.37
CA SER A 538 -13.71 -17.44 10.42
C SER A 538 -15.11 -17.50 11.04
N LYS A 539 -15.25 -18.04 12.26
CA LYS A 539 -16.47 -17.95 13.08
C LYS A 539 -16.35 -16.81 14.10
N ALA A 540 -15.27 -16.83 14.88
CA ALA A 540 -15.10 -15.94 16.03
C ALA A 540 -14.92 -14.45 15.62
N ARG A 541 -14.17 -14.16 14.55
CA ARG A 541 -13.94 -12.77 14.14
C ARG A 541 -15.18 -12.09 13.55
N PRO A 542 -15.94 -12.71 12.63
CA PRO A 542 -17.18 -12.11 12.16
C PRO A 542 -18.19 -11.89 13.28
N ALA A 543 -18.30 -12.82 14.23
CA ALA A 543 -19.17 -12.68 15.40
C ALA A 543 -18.79 -11.47 16.26
N TYR A 544 -17.50 -11.35 16.60
CA TYR A 544 -16.98 -10.17 17.31
C TYR A 544 -17.21 -8.87 16.52
N MET A 545 -16.93 -8.87 15.22
CA MET A 545 -17.10 -7.69 14.39
C MET A 545 -18.57 -7.27 14.30
N LYS A 546 -19.51 -8.22 14.18
CA LYS A 546 -20.95 -7.95 14.21
C LYS A 546 -21.34 -7.23 15.50
N ALA A 547 -20.82 -7.65 16.65
CA ALA A 547 -21.06 -6.98 17.92
C ALA A 547 -20.43 -5.59 17.99
N ILE A 548 -19.22 -5.40 17.47
CA ILE A 548 -18.57 -4.07 17.39
C ILE A 548 -19.37 -3.11 16.50
N ILE A 549 -19.90 -3.59 15.39
CA ILE A 549 -20.78 -2.78 14.51
C ILE A 549 -22.03 -2.35 15.28
N ALA A 550 -22.68 -3.27 16.01
CA ALA A 550 -23.86 -2.95 16.81
C ALA A 550 -23.54 -1.90 17.89
N PHE A 551 -22.48 -2.14 18.68
CA PHE A 551 -22.00 -1.19 19.68
C PHE A 551 -21.71 0.19 19.09
N ASN A 552 -20.95 0.27 17.99
CA ASN A 552 -20.61 1.54 17.37
C ASN A 552 -21.85 2.29 16.86
N LYS A 553 -22.82 1.58 16.27
CA LYS A 553 -24.08 2.18 15.82
C LYS A 553 -24.88 2.78 16.98
N GLU A 554 -24.98 2.08 18.11
CA GLU A 554 -25.65 2.61 19.31
C GLU A 554 -24.93 3.82 19.92
N GLN A 555 -23.61 3.89 19.77
CA GLN A 555 -22.81 5.04 20.21
C GLN A 555 -22.77 6.19 19.17
N GLY A 556 -23.46 6.07 18.04
CA GLY A 556 -23.40 7.04 16.94
C GLY A 556 -22.00 7.15 16.29
N LYS A 557 -21.15 6.14 16.46
CA LYS A 557 -19.78 6.09 15.92
C LYS A 557 -19.79 5.57 14.47
N PRO A 558 -18.86 6.04 13.62
CA PRO A 558 -18.72 5.55 12.25
C PRO A 558 -18.39 4.05 12.20
N VAL A 559 -18.89 3.38 11.17
CA VAL A 559 -18.57 1.97 10.85
C VAL A 559 -18.14 1.89 9.39
N TYR A 560 -16.88 1.54 9.17
CA TYR A 560 -16.30 1.30 7.86
C TYR A 560 -15.37 0.09 7.99
N PRO A 561 -15.16 -0.72 6.95
CA PRO A 561 -14.28 -1.87 7.05
C PRO A 561 -12.81 -1.47 7.03
N ASP A 562 -11.95 -2.26 7.70
CA ASP A 562 -10.50 -2.18 7.49
C ASP A 562 -10.14 -2.30 6.00
N ALA A 563 -9.11 -1.58 5.54
CA ALA A 563 -8.62 -1.67 4.16
C ALA A 563 -8.19 -3.10 3.78
N ASN A 564 -8.39 -3.43 2.51
CA ASN A 564 -8.14 -4.77 1.97
C ASN A 564 -7.87 -4.74 0.44
N ARG A 565 -7.22 -3.68 -0.08
CA ARG A 565 -6.88 -3.46 -1.50
C ARG A 565 -8.09 -3.29 -2.44
N THR A 566 -9.20 -2.79 -1.91
CA THR A 566 -10.42 -2.53 -2.67
C THR A 566 -10.66 -1.03 -2.76
N LEU A 567 -11.49 -0.60 -3.73
CA LEU A 567 -11.81 0.82 -3.91
C LEU A 567 -12.50 1.38 -2.66
N ARG A 568 -11.92 2.42 -2.07
CA ARG A 568 -12.44 3.17 -0.93
C ARG A 568 -12.50 4.66 -1.23
N ILE A 569 -13.32 5.35 -0.46
CA ILE A 569 -13.44 6.80 -0.46
C ILE A 569 -13.11 7.32 0.94
N SER A 570 -12.32 8.38 1.01
CA SER A 570 -12.11 9.15 2.24
C SER A 570 -12.30 10.63 1.94
N TYR A 571 -12.68 11.41 2.95
CA TYR A 571 -12.91 12.84 2.84
C TYR A 571 -12.25 13.58 4.02
N GLY A 572 -12.06 14.87 3.86
CA GLY A 572 -11.48 15.72 4.88
C GLY A 572 -11.28 17.13 4.35
N THR A 573 -10.35 17.86 4.97
CA THR A 573 -10.03 19.23 4.60
C THR A 573 -8.53 19.42 4.46
N VAL A 574 -8.14 20.41 3.66
CA VAL A 574 -6.73 20.83 3.54
C VAL A 574 -6.32 21.52 4.84
N ASP A 575 -5.48 20.90 5.65
CA ASP A 575 -5.05 21.46 6.92
C ASP A 575 -3.66 20.98 7.33
N GLY A 576 -2.97 21.84 8.07
CA GLY A 576 -1.71 21.52 8.75
C GLY A 576 -1.97 20.76 10.05
N TYR A 577 -0.93 20.61 10.86
CA TYR A 577 -1.05 19.98 12.18
C TYR A 577 0.07 20.44 13.11
N ARG A 578 -0.15 20.28 14.41
CA ARG A 578 0.88 20.54 15.42
C ARG A 578 1.70 19.26 15.63
N SER A 579 2.94 19.25 15.16
CA SER A 579 3.83 18.08 15.28
C SER A 579 4.46 17.97 16.67
N ALA A 580 4.65 19.10 17.36
CA ALA A 580 5.15 19.17 18.73
C ALA A 580 4.74 20.50 19.39
N ASP A 581 5.11 20.69 20.66
CA ASP A 581 4.93 21.98 21.32
C ASP A 581 5.59 23.12 20.50
N ALA A 582 4.87 24.22 20.33
CA ALA A 582 5.25 25.37 19.49
C ALA A 582 5.60 25.09 18.01
N LEU A 583 5.45 23.86 17.50
CA LEU A 583 5.75 23.50 16.11
C LEU A 583 4.48 23.14 15.34
N TYR A 584 4.10 24.02 14.41
CA TYR A 584 2.99 23.81 13.48
C TYR A 584 3.50 23.60 12.06
N LYS A 585 3.17 22.45 11.47
CA LYS A 585 3.44 22.12 10.07
C LYS A 585 2.33 22.75 9.23
N GLN A 586 2.68 23.76 8.44
CA GLN A 586 1.73 24.46 7.58
C GLN A 586 1.18 23.57 6.47
N PRO A 587 -0.07 23.78 6.00
CA PRO A 587 -0.68 22.93 4.99
C PRO A 587 0.01 22.90 3.62
N PHE A 588 0.85 23.89 3.25
CA PHE A 588 1.47 23.95 1.91
C PHE A 588 2.98 24.14 1.97
N THR A 589 3.67 23.57 0.98
CA THR A 589 5.04 23.91 0.60
C THR A 589 5.09 24.64 -0.74
N LYS A 590 6.25 25.23 -1.08
CA LYS A 590 6.40 26.14 -2.23
C LYS A 590 7.74 25.97 -2.95
N LEU A 591 7.87 26.53 -4.14
CA LEU A 591 9.04 26.36 -5.02
C LEU A 591 10.35 26.72 -4.33
N GLU A 592 10.37 27.79 -3.52
CA GLU A 592 11.59 28.21 -2.83
C GLU A 592 12.11 27.15 -1.85
N GLY A 593 11.25 26.27 -1.36
CA GLY A 593 11.66 25.15 -0.52
C GLY A 593 12.46 24.07 -1.26
N ILE A 594 12.28 23.93 -2.58
CA ILE A 594 13.13 23.06 -3.42
C ILE A 594 14.54 23.66 -3.48
N VAL A 595 14.65 24.97 -3.74
CA VAL A 595 15.94 25.68 -3.81
C VAL A 595 16.65 25.63 -2.45
N ALA A 596 15.91 25.86 -1.36
CA ALA A 596 16.47 25.82 -0.01
C ALA A 596 16.99 24.43 0.39
N LYS A 597 16.37 23.35 -0.11
CA LYS A 597 16.83 21.97 0.13
C LYS A 597 17.90 21.49 -0.84
N HIS A 598 18.07 22.13 -2.00
CA HIS A 598 19.00 21.68 -3.05
C HIS A 598 20.45 21.69 -2.56
N LYS A 599 21.17 20.58 -2.79
CA LYS A 599 22.58 20.38 -2.42
C LYS A 599 23.46 19.97 -3.60
N GLY A 600 22.90 19.86 -4.81
CA GLY A 600 23.62 19.38 -6.00
C GLY A 600 23.93 17.88 -6.01
N GLN A 601 23.57 17.13 -4.95
CA GLN A 601 23.83 15.69 -4.81
C GLN A 601 22.56 14.94 -4.40
N GLU A 602 22.43 13.67 -4.83
CA GLU A 602 21.29 12.82 -4.49
C GLU A 602 21.16 12.68 -2.95
N PRO A 603 19.94 12.73 -2.38
CA PRO A 603 18.64 12.87 -3.03
C PRO A 603 18.14 14.32 -3.21
N PHE A 604 18.97 15.32 -2.92
CA PHE A 604 18.63 16.74 -3.01
C PHE A 604 19.27 17.43 -4.23
N ASN A 605 19.19 16.78 -5.38
CA ASN A 605 19.81 17.20 -6.65
C ASN A 605 18.77 17.63 -7.69
N ALA A 606 17.91 18.59 -7.35
CA ALA A 606 16.95 19.20 -8.27
C ALA A 606 17.61 19.56 -9.63
N PRO A 607 16.96 19.29 -10.78
CA PRO A 607 17.53 19.54 -12.11
C PRO A 607 17.88 21.01 -12.34
N SER A 608 18.97 21.28 -13.08
CA SER A 608 19.38 22.66 -13.42
C SER A 608 18.27 23.44 -14.12
N ARG A 609 17.56 22.82 -15.08
CA ARG A 609 16.43 23.45 -15.77
C ARG A 609 15.33 23.92 -14.81
N LEU A 610 14.99 23.09 -13.81
CA LEU A 610 14.01 23.45 -12.78
C LEU A 610 14.50 24.67 -11.97
N LEU A 611 15.75 24.63 -11.50
CA LEU A 611 16.34 25.71 -10.72
C LEU A 611 16.42 27.03 -11.50
N GLU A 612 16.74 26.97 -12.80
CA GLU A 612 16.80 28.13 -13.68
C GLU A 612 15.43 28.81 -13.85
N VAL A 613 14.35 28.02 -14.01
CA VAL A 613 12.99 28.56 -14.12
C VAL A 613 12.56 29.21 -12.80
N ILE A 614 12.86 28.58 -11.65
CA ILE A 614 12.58 29.16 -10.32
C ILE A 614 13.38 30.46 -10.13
N ALA A 615 14.66 30.48 -10.47
CA ALA A 615 15.53 31.65 -10.32
C ALA A 615 15.08 32.84 -11.17
N LYS A 616 14.48 32.59 -12.35
CA LYS A 616 13.88 33.62 -13.21
C LYS A 616 12.53 34.15 -12.67
N GLY A 617 11.94 33.47 -11.68
CA GLY A 617 10.59 33.79 -11.20
C GLY A 617 9.50 33.50 -12.21
N ASP A 618 9.74 32.60 -13.19
CA ASP A 618 8.76 32.26 -14.23
C ASP A 618 7.72 31.27 -13.69
N MET A 619 6.76 31.82 -12.93
CA MET A 619 5.67 31.07 -12.31
C MET A 619 4.40 31.03 -13.18
N GLY A 620 4.33 31.88 -14.21
CA GLY A 620 3.18 31.98 -15.11
C GLY A 620 1.84 32.18 -14.39
N GLU A 621 0.77 31.60 -14.95
CA GLU A 621 -0.57 31.62 -14.34
C GLU A 621 -0.71 30.69 -13.11
N HIS A 622 0.33 29.90 -12.80
CA HIS A 622 0.34 28.98 -11.66
C HIS A 622 0.74 29.65 -10.34
N LYS A 623 1.19 30.91 -10.39
CA LYS A 623 1.50 31.70 -9.20
C LYS A 623 0.24 31.95 -8.39
N VAL A 624 0.29 31.62 -7.10
CA VAL A 624 -0.79 31.87 -6.15
C VAL A 624 -0.36 32.95 -5.16
N GLU A 625 -1.13 34.03 -5.07
CA GLU A 625 -0.87 35.11 -4.10
C GLU A 625 -1.09 34.63 -2.66
N GLN A 626 -2.14 33.85 -2.43
CA GLN A 626 -2.50 33.36 -1.11
C GLN A 626 -3.21 31.99 -1.18
N VAL A 627 -2.81 31.06 -0.31
CA VAL A 627 -3.44 29.75 -0.09
C VAL A 627 -4.09 29.63 1.30
N TYR A 628 -3.89 30.62 2.16
CA TYR A 628 -4.47 30.68 3.49
C TYR A 628 -5.64 31.66 3.52
N PRO A 629 -6.81 31.28 4.07
CA PRO A 629 -7.93 32.20 4.17
C PRO A 629 -7.55 33.42 5.01
N ASN A 630 -8.01 34.61 4.60
CA ASN A 630 -7.76 35.83 5.35
C ASN A 630 -8.56 35.81 6.67
N ARG A 631 -7.91 35.39 7.75
CA ARG A 631 -8.52 35.26 9.10
C ARG A 631 -8.49 36.57 9.90
N GLN A 632 -8.49 37.73 9.24
CA GLN A 632 -8.64 39.00 9.96
C GLN A 632 -10.06 39.08 10.55
N SER A 633 -10.18 38.71 11.83
CA SER A 633 -11.39 38.91 12.61
C SER A 633 -11.73 40.41 12.67
N TRP A 634 -13.01 40.76 12.70
CA TRP A 634 -13.45 42.13 12.94
C TRP A 634 -12.89 42.70 14.25
N MET A 635 -12.60 41.84 15.24
CA MET A 635 -11.95 42.20 16.50
C MET A 635 -10.50 42.67 16.31
N CYS A 636 -9.84 42.26 15.23
CA CYS A 636 -8.49 42.74 14.87
C CYS A 636 -8.47 44.22 14.46
N ARG A 637 -9.65 44.87 14.34
CA ARG A 637 -9.75 46.34 14.26
C ARG A 637 -9.63 47.03 15.61
N PHE A 638 -9.79 46.31 16.72
CA PHE A 638 -9.85 46.86 18.07
C PHE A 638 -8.76 46.30 19.01
N ILE A 639 -8.08 45.21 18.61
CA ILE A 639 -6.99 44.58 19.35
C ILE A 639 -5.90 44.21 18.35
N SER A 640 -4.63 44.41 18.71
CA SER A 640 -3.50 43.98 17.88
C SER A 640 -3.53 42.46 17.71
N CYS A 641 -3.92 42.00 16.53
CA CYS A 641 -3.70 40.63 16.10
C CYS A 641 -2.29 40.55 15.49
N ASN A 642 -1.53 39.50 15.81
CA ASN A 642 -0.24 39.24 15.15
C ASN A 642 -0.42 39.25 13.62
N ASP A 643 0.59 39.77 12.93
CA ASP A 643 0.61 40.27 11.56
C ASP A 643 -0.21 39.47 10.54
N ALA A 644 -0.68 40.18 9.51
CA ALA A 644 -1.21 39.58 8.30
C ALA A 644 -0.32 38.41 7.85
N GLN A 645 -0.91 37.24 7.63
CA GLN A 645 -0.18 36.08 7.13
C GLN A 645 0.66 36.51 5.92
N PRO A 646 1.99 36.27 5.92
CA PRO A 646 2.82 36.66 4.79
C PRO A 646 2.23 36.05 3.51
N SER A 647 2.21 36.84 2.44
CA SER A 647 1.69 36.40 1.14
C SER A 647 2.40 35.11 0.71
N PHE A 648 1.66 34.14 0.19
CA PHE A 648 2.24 32.89 -0.31
C PHE A 648 3.12 33.15 -1.53
N ASN A 649 2.59 33.91 -2.50
CA ASN A 649 3.29 34.49 -3.64
C ASN A 649 4.23 33.52 -4.41
N SER A 650 3.82 32.27 -4.55
CA SER A 650 4.57 31.19 -5.22
C SER A 650 3.61 30.20 -5.87
N VAL A 651 4.16 29.25 -6.63
CA VAL A 651 3.46 27.99 -6.97
C VAL A 651 3.51 27.05 -5.75
N PRO A 652 2.37 26.48 -5.30
CA PRO A 652 2.34 25.43 -4.29
C PRO A 652 2.93 24.12 -4.82
N VAL A 653 3.75 23.43 -4.03
CA VAL A 653 4.41 22.17 -4.45
C VAL A 653 3.68 20.96 -3.89
N ASN A 654 3.64 20.83 -2.57
CA ASN A 654 2.88 19.78 -1.88
C ASN A 654 1.92 20.41 -0.88
N PHE A 655 0.88 19.66 -0.52
CA PHE A 655 -0.05 20.06 0.52
C PHE A 655 -0.48 18.90 1.42
N LEU A 656 -0.98 19.26 2.61
CA LEU A 656 -1.51 18.34 3.61
C LEU A 656 -3.04 18.36 3.63
N SER A 657 -3.65 17.21 3.90
CA SER A 657 -5.06 17.15 4.27
C SER A 657 -5.33 16.08 5.32
N SER A 658 -6.50 16.17 5.95
CA SER A 658 -6.97 15.23 6.98
C SER A 658 -7.59 13.95 6.43
N VAL A 659 -7.53 13.73 5.11
CA VAL A 659 -8.06 12.49 4.49
C VAL A 659 -7.31 11.27 5.01
N ASP A 660 -8.03 10.16 5.10
CA ASP A 660 -7.55 8.92 5.67
C ASP A 660 -6.99 7.98 4.59
N THR A 661 -5.67 8.01 4.42
CA THR A 661 -4.97 7.16 3.46
C THR A 661 -4.01 6.18 4.14
N THR A 662 -3.61 5.12 3.44
CA THR A 662 -2.53 4.20 3.84
C THR A 662 -1.82 3.72 2.57
N GLY A 663 -0.79 2.88 2.69
CA GLY A 663 -0.09 2.31 1.54
C GLY A 663 -1.06 1.66 0.57
N GLY A 664 -0.92 1.92 -0.74
CA GLY A 664 -1.90 1.56 -1.78
C GLY A 664 -2.70 2.76 -2.30
N ASN A 665 -2.88 3.82 -1.51
CA ASN A 665 -3.45 5.09 -1.97
C ASN A 665 -2.46 5.99 -2.73
N SER A 666 -1.24 5.53 -2.95
CA SER A 666 -0.30 6.24 -3.83
C SER A 666 -0.89 6.38 -5.23
N GLY A 667 -0.89 7.60 -5.77
CA GLY A 667 -1.43 7.97 -7.06
C GLY A 667 -2.94 8.20 -7.05
N SER A 668 -3.59 8.10 -5.88
CA SER A 668 -5.02 8.37 -5.77
C SER A 668 -5.30 9.84 -6.08
N PRO A 669 -6.31 10.15 -6.91
CA PRO A 669 -6.69 11.53 -7.18
C PRO A 669 -7.26 12.18 -5.92
N ILE A 670 -6.80 13.39 -5.64
CA ILE A 670 -7.44 14.29 -4.69
C ILE A 670 -8.39 15.17 -5.46
N LEU A 671 -9.67 15.09 -5.08
CA LEU A 671 -10.76 15.82 -5.71
C LEU A 671 -11.21 16.94 -4.78
N ASN A 672 -11.50 18.11 -5.34
CA ASN A 672 -12.18 19.17 -4.58
C ASN A 672 -13.66 18.81 -4.34
N GLY A 673 -14.39 19.69 -3.65
CA GLY A 673 -15.81 19.50 -3.37
C GLY A 673 -16.72 19.34 -4.60
N LYS A 674 -16.25 19.56 -5.83
CA LYS A 674 -16.99 19.36 -7.08
C LYS A 674 -16.56 18.11 -7.86
N GLY A 675 -15.60 17.35 -7.33
CA GLY A 675 -15.08 16.16 -7.99
C GLY A 675 -13.99 16.45 -9.01
N GLU A 676 -13.39 17.64 -9.03
CA GLU A 676 -12.32 18.01 -9.96
C GLU A 676 -10.95 17.73 -9.35
N LEU A 677 -10.00 17.25 -10.15
CA LEU A 677 -8.65 16.89 -9.70
C LEU A 677 -7.87 18.13 -9.25
N VAL A 678 -7.38 18.11 -8.00
CA VAL A 678 -6.56 19.17 -7.39
C VAL A 678 -5.19 18.69 -6.90
N GLY A 679 -4.92 17.39 -6.94
CA GLY A 679 -3.63 16.84 -6.57
C GLY A 679 -3.62 15.31 -6.57
N LEU A 680 -2.49 14.73 -6.19
CA LEU A 680 -2.33 13.28 -6.08
C LEU A 680 -1.77 12.92 -4.71
N ASN A 681 -2.40 11.99 -4.00
CA ASN A 681 -1.86 11.44 -2.77
C ASN A 681 -0.60 10.62 -3.08
N PHE A 682 0.48 10.83 -2.34
CA PHE A 682 1.70 10.02 -2.51
C PHE A 682 2.34 9.55 -1.21
N ASP A 683 2.03 10.17 -0.07
CA ASP A 683 2.64 9.81 1.22
C ASP A 683 1.78 10.24 2.42
N SER A 684 2.31 10.05 3.63
CA SER A 684 1.75 10.55 4.88
C SER A 684 2.81 10.97 5.87
N THR A 685 2.45 11.77 6.86
CA THR A 685 3.40 12.28 7.85
C THR A 685 3.90 11.20 8.81
N TYR A 686 5.12 11.38 9.34
CA TYR A 686 5.81 10.42 10.19
C TYR A 686 5.02 10.14 11.47
N GLU A 687 4.49 11.20 12.09
CA GLU A 687 3.67 11.11 13.31
C GLU A 687 2.35 10.36 13.07
N ALA A 688 1.92 10.24 11.80
CA ALA A 688 0.68 9.55 11.42
C ALA A 688 0.88 8.06 11.09
N ILE A 689 2.10 7.51 11.15
CA ILE A 689 2.40 6.13 10.71
C ILE A 689 1.55 5.08 11.47
N THR A 690 1.12 5.36 12.70
CA THR A 690 0.26 4.46 13.50
C THR A 690 -1.21 4.44 13.07
N LYS A 691 -1.65 5.24 12.10
CA LYS A 691 -3.05 5.32 11.63
C LYS A 691 -3.65 4.02 11.13
N ASP A 692 -2.80 3.07 10.73
CA ASP A 692 -3.22 1.71 10.36
C ASP A 692 -3.83 0.97 11.58
N TRP A 693 -3.46 1.34 12.82
CA TRP A 693 -3.97 0.79 14.07
C TRP A 693 -4.98 1.70 14.78
N PHE A 694 -4.74 3.01 14.71
CA PHE A 694 -5.56 4.05 15.36
C PHE A 694 -5.37 5.38 14.66
N PHE A 695 -6.44 5.92 14.08
CA PHE A 695 -6.43 7.22 13.44
C PHE A 695 -6.50 8.33 14.50
N ASN A 696 -5.44 9.14 14.58
CA ASN A 696 -5.43 10.31 15.46
C ASN A 696 -5.71 11.57 14.64
N GLU A 697 -6.90 12.15 14.78
CA GLU A 697 -7.35 13.34 14.03
C GLU A 697 -6.42 14.55 14.19
N GLU A 698 -5.76 14.69 15.33
CA GLU A 698 -4.92 15.86 15.64
C GLU A 698 -3.63 15.90 14.81
N ILE A 699 -3.08 14.72 14.46
CA ILE A 699 -1.76 14.60 13.82
C ILE A 699 -1.80 13.89 12.47
N THR A 700 -2.86 13.13 12.17
CA THR A 700 -2.91 12.33 10.95
C THR A 700 -3.10 13.23 9.74
N ARG A 701 -2.08 13.30 8.88
CA ARG A 701 -2.15 14.01 7.60
C ARG A 701 -1.63 13.13 6.45
N ALA A 702 -2.33 13.23 5.33
CA ALA A 702 -1.87 12.72 4.04
C ALA A 702 -1.11 13.82 3.29
N ILE A 703 -0.10 13.44 2.51
CA ILE A 703 0.74 14.35 1.74
C ILE A 703 0.42 14.16 0.25
N HIS A 704 0.17 15.28 -0.42
CA HIS A 704 -0.26 15.32 -1.81
C HIS A 704 0.66 16.21 -2.63
N VAL A 705 0.89 15.86 -3.90
CA VAL A 705 1.46 16.80 -4.87
C VAL A 705 0.34 17.67 -5.41
N ASP A 706 0.56 18.99 -5.42
CA ASP A 706 -0.44 19.96 -5.85
C ASP A 706 -0.54 19.97 -7.38
N ILE A 707 -1.77 20.01 -7.92
CA ILE A 707 -1.98 20.05 -9.36
C ILE A 707 -1.33 21.26 -10.02
N ARG A 708 -1.23 22.39 -9.31
CA ARG A 708 -0.58 23.61 -9.81
C ARG A 708 0.91 23.38 -10.05
N TYR A 709 1.57 22.57 -9.21
CA TYR A 709 2.96 22.19 -9.44
C TYR A 709 3.10 21.28 -10.68
N ILE A 710 2.19 20.33 -10.86
CA ILE A 710 2.17 19.44 -12.03
C ILE A 710 1.99 20.27 -13.31
N LEU A 711 1.00 21.15 -13.35
CA LEU A 711 0.73 22.02 -14.50
C LEU A 711 1.88 22.99 -14.75
N TRP A 712 2.48 23.57 -13.71
CA TRP A 712 3.64 24.43 -13.85
C TRP A 712 4.88 23.69 -14.37
N MET A 713 5.12 22.45 -13.91
CA MET A 713 6.17 21.59 -14.47
C MET A 713 5.93 21.34 -15.96
N MET A 714 4.70 20.99 -16.34
CA MET A 714 4.33 20.74 -17.74
C MET A 714 4.49 21.99 -18.62
N ASP A 715 4.06 23.17 -18.14
CA ASP A 715 4.10 24.45 -18.87
C ASP A 715 5.52 25.04 -18.91
N LYS A 716 6.13 25.29 -17.75
CA LYS A 716 7.35 26.10 -17.64
C LYS A 716 8.63 25.28 -17.64
N VAL A 717 8.58 24.03 -17.17
CA VAL A 717 9.81 23.24 -16.96
C VAL A 717 10.02 22.20 -18.04
N ASP A 718 9.01 21.47 -18.51
CA ASP A 718 9.21 20.35 -19.44
C ASP A 718 8.60 20.58 -20.83
N ASN A 719 7.83 21.66 -21.02
CA ASN A 719 7.13 22.03 -22.26
C ASN A 719 6.18 20.93 -22.79
N ALA A 720 5.47 20.24 -21.90
CA ALA A 720 4.49 19.22 -22.22
C ALA A 720 3.14 19.82 -22.71
N HIS A 721 3.20 20.81 -23.61
CA HIS A 721 2.02 21.53 -24.11
C HIS A 721 1.02 20.61 -24.82
N ASN A 722 1.51 19.57 -25.50
CA ASN A 722 0.65 18.56 -26.13
C ASN A 722 -0.26 17.84 -25.13
N LEU A 723 0.21 17.63 -23.90
CA LEU A 723 -0.60 17.04 -22.84
C LEU A 723 -1.50 18.09 -22.19
N LEU A 724 -1.03 19.33 -22.00
CA LEU A 724 -1.87 20.43 -21.50
C LEU A 724 -3.07 20.68 -22.40
N ASP A 725 -2.90 20.63 -23.73
CA ASP A 725 -3.97 20.77 -24.71
C ASP A 725 -4.97 19.60 -24.68
N GLU A 726 -4.55 18.43 -24.19
CA GLU A 726 -5.39 17.25 -24.07
C GLU A 726 -6.22 17.25 -22.78
N LEU A 727 -5.75 17.92 -21.72
CA LEU A 727 -6.45 18.00 -20.44
C LEU A 727 -7.66 18.94 -20.51
N GLU A 728 -8.76 18.54 -19.87
CA GLU A 728 -9.89 19.45 -19.63
C GLU A 728 -9.64 20.28 -18.36
N LEU A 729 -9.05 21.47 -18.55
CA LEU A 729 -8.75 22.40 -17.46
C LEU A 729 -9.98 23.21 -17.07
N VAL A 730 -10.35 23.18 -15.79
CA VAL A 730 -11.35 24.06 -15.18
C VAL A 730 -10.63 25.18 -14.45
N LYS A 731 -10.95 26.43 -14.80
CA LYS A 731 -10.33 27.64 -14.21
C LYS A 731 -11.26 28.25 -13.18
#